data_AF-A0A949B6X2-F1
#
_entry.id   AF-A0A949B6X2-F1
#
_cell.length_a   1.000
_cell.length_b   1.000
_cell.length_c   1.000
_cell.angle_alpha   90.00
_cell.angle_beta   90.00
_cell.angle_gamma   90.00
#
_symmetry.space_group_name_H-M   'P 1'
#
loop_
_entity.id
_entity.type
_entity.pdbx_description
1 polymer ?
#
loop_
_entity_poly.entity_id
_entity_poly.type
_entity_poly.pdbx_seq_one_letter_code
_entity_poly.pdbx_strand_id
1 'polypeptide(L)'
;MKAAKKGIESKIIALKVAEAASKDVSRGIVRFDPADFKKIGVEVGDVVTIKGKRETVAKVLPAYMEDRGKGLIRLDGITRDNAKVGIDEKASVTQTDFQPAQNIVVAPLTVMRSYDARYIGSLLEGLPLIEGDTVRARLFGTRTQDFRVVSTRPQGVVMIHPKTVMKVQEKKEVGEARARISYEDIGGLGKEIRRIREMIELPLKYPQIFERLGIDPPKGVLLHGPPGCGKTLIARAVANETVAYFGHISGPEIMHKYYGESEAHLRRIFDEATANTPSIIFLDEIDAVAPKREEMGGEKQLEKRVVAQLLALMDGLSSRGQVIVIGATNIPNTLDAALRRPGRFDREIEISIPDKNGRLQILDIHTRGMPLAEDVDLVRLSEITHGFVGADLEALSREAAMVTLRKIFPNIDFQMEEIPYEDLMKLHVTMDDFMEALKEVEPSAIREVFTEIPDVKWSDVGGLAEVKRVLRETIEWPLKYGKLFEHAKTSPSKGILLFGPPGTGKTLLAKAVASESEVNFISVKGPEILSKWVGESEKGIREVFKKAKQASPCIIFFDEIDSIVPRRGSEAASHVVDRVISQFLTELDGIEELKGIVVLAATNRLDIIDQALLRAGRFDFHLELPIPDEETRLEIFKVHTREKPMAADVDLKSLAGSTDGLVGSDIESICRKASMTAIREFIEKGGEDYSDFAISDKHFKEALSVVSDQYPFNRGQRKTKKEVTSANSASLR
;
A
#
# COMPACT_ATOMS: atom_id res chain seq x y z
N MET A 1 24.82 48.64 -34.06
CA MET A 1 25.74 47.51 -34.32
C MET A 1 24.91 46.27 -34.61
N LYS A 2 24.77 45.95 -35.90
CA LYS A 2 24.19 44.71 -36.40
C LYS A 2 25.27 43.63 -36.33
N ALA A 3 25.08 42.60 -35.50
CA ALA A 3 25.90 41.40 -35.53
C ALA A 3 25.01 40.19 -35.84
N ALA A 4 25.10 39.75 -37.09
CA ALA A 4 24.85 38.42 -37.62
C ALA A 4 23.83 37.51 -36.89
N LYS A 5 22.57 37.55 -37.34
CA LYS A 5 21.69 36.37 -37.36
C LYS A 5 22.29 35.35 -38.34
N LYS A 6 23.21 34.50 -37.87
CA LYS A 6 23.53 33.24 -38.53
C LYS A 6 22.30 32.34 -38.40
N GLY A 7 21.78 31.87 -39.53
CA GLY A 7 20.69 30.89 -39.54
C GLY A 7 21.08 29.68 -38.72
N ILE A 8 20.35 29.47 -37.62
CA ILE A 8 20.40 28.22 -36.86
C ILE A 8 19.62 27.23 -37.71
N GLU A 9 20.32 26.37 -38.46
CA GLU A 9 19.73 25.11 -38.89
C GLU A 9 19.25 24.43 -37.61
N SER A 10 17.94 24.42 -37.38
CA SER A 10 17.33 23.82 -36.21
C SER A 10 17.64 22.33 -36.23
N LYS A 11 18.63 21.93 -35.43
CA LYS A 11 19.04 20.54 -35.32
C LYS A 11 17.87 19.76 -34.72
N ILE A 12 17.39 18.78 -35.49
CA ILE A 12 16.28 17.91 -35.11
C ILE A 12 16.86 16.68 -34.42
N ILE A 13 16.35 16.34 -33.24
CA ILE A 13 16.68 15.06 -32.58
C ILE A 13 15.41 14.23 -32.46
N ALA A 14 15.50 12.97 -32.84
CA ALA A 14 14.45 11.99 -32.59
C ALA A 14 14.74 11.26 -31.27
N LEU A 15 13.85 11.41 -30.29
CA LEU A 15 13.92 10.78 -28.99
C LEU A 15 12.75 9.81 -28.82
N LYS A 16 12.94 8.77 -27.99
CA LYS A 16 11.90 7.78 -27.71
C LYS A 16 11.01 8.28 -26.56
N VAL A 17 9.70 8.30 -26.78
CA VAL A 17 8.71 8.83 -25.81
C VAL A 17 8.55 7.89 -24.62
N ALA A 18 8.61 8.46 -23.43
CA ALA A 18 8.39 7.83 -22.14
C ALA A 18 7.37 8.62 -21.31
N GLU A 19 6.83 7.98 -20.27
CA GLU A 19 5.84 8.56 -19.36
C GLU A 19 6.44 9.66 -18.47
N ALA A 20 5.68 10.73 -18.25
CA ALA A 20 6.08 11.79 -17.32
C ALA A 20 6.00 11.33 -15.86
N ALA A 21 6.78 11.96 -14.99
CA ALA A 21 6.63 11.78 -13.56
C ALA A 21 5.36 12.53 -13.07
N SER A 22 4.69 12.01 -12.04
CA SER A 22 3.44 12.57 -11.50
C SER A 22 3.48 14.08 -11.21
N LYS A 23 4.67 14.61 -10.88
CA LYS A 23 4.90 16.03 -10.55
C LYS A 23 4.94 16.96 -11.78
N ASP A 24 5.21 16.41 -12.96
CA ASP A 24 5.34 17.18 -14.21
C ASP A 24 4.04 17.17 -15.05
N VAL A 25 3.08 16.30 -14.73
CA VAL A 25 1.82 16.12 -15.47
C VAL A 25 1.01 17.42 -15.51
N SER A 26 0.43 17.74 -16.68
CA SER A 26 -0.38 18.93 -16.99
C SER A 26 0.32 20.29 -16.81
N ARG A 27 1.66 20.31 -16.69
CA ARG A 27 2.45 21.55 -16.60
C ARG A 27 3.10 21.94 -17.93
N GLY A 28 2.83 21.21 -19.01
CA GLY A 28 3.45 21.44 -20.31
C GLY A 28 4.97 21.32 -20.25
N ILE A 29 5.49 20.43 -19.39
CA ILE A 29 6.91 20.21 -19.17
C ILE A 29 7.35 18.97 -19.96
N VAL A 30 8.52 19.07 -20.59
CA VAL A 30 9.21 17.95 -21.24
C VAL A 30 10.60 17.76 -20.63
N ARG A 31 10.96 16.51 -20.34
CA ARG A 31 12.29 16.16 -19.81
C ARG A 31 13.08 15.29 -20.76
N PHE A 32 14.31 15.70 -21.07
CA PHE A 32 15.27 14.92 -21.85
C PHE A 32 16.72 15.26 -21.44
N ASP A 33 17.69 14.55 -22.01
CA ASP A 33 19.08 14.55 -21.55
C ASP A 33 19.75 15.94 -21.72
N PRO A 34 20.41 16.47 -20.68
CA PRO A 34 21.28 17.65 -20.81
C PRO A 34 22.35 17.55 -21.91
N ALA A 35 22.78 16.34 -22.30
CA ALA A 35 23.67 16.14 -23.43
C ALA A 35 22.99 16.49 -24.77
N ASP A 36 21.69 16.24 -24.90
CA ASP A 36 20.89 16.56 -26.07
C ASP A 36 20.50 18.05 -26.11
N PHE A 37 20.50 18.74 -24.95
CA PHE A 37 20.33 20.20 -24.88
C PHE A 37 21.38 20.92 -25.70
N LYS A 38 22.65 20.51 -25.53
CA LYS A 38 23.79 21.08 -26.27
C LYS A 38 23.73 20.81 -27.78
N LYS A 39 23.10 19.71 -28.18
CA LYS A 39 22.95 19.33 -29.59
C LYS A 39 21.88 20.18 -30.29
N ILE A 40 20.77 20.48 -29.63
CA ILE A 40 19.67 21.31 -30.15
C ILE A 40 19.93 22.81 -29.94
N GLY A 41 20.73 23.18 -28.93
CA GLY A 41 21.01 24.57 -28.57
C GLY A 41 19.99 25.19 -27.61
N VAL A 42 19.38 24.37 -26.73
CA VAL A 42 18.37 24.80 -25.74
C VAL A 42 18.93 24.81 -24.32
N GLU A 43 18.42 25.71 -23.50
CA GLU A 43 18.71 25.81 -22.07
C GLU A 43 17.52 25.36 -21.21
N VAL A 44 17.75 25.25 -19.90
CA VAL A 44 16.69 24.89 -18.95
C VAL A 44 15.66 26.01 -18.91
N GLY A 45 14.40 25.69 -19.20
CA GLY A 45 13.29 26.63 -19.20
C GLY A 45 12.89 27.16 -20.58
N ASP A 46 13.66 26.86 -21.63
CA ASP A 46 13.29 27.16 -23.02
C ASP A 46 12.07 26.35 -23.48
N VAL A 47 11.45 26.79 -24.58
CA VAL A 47 10.34 26.09 -25.23
C VAL A 47 10.85 25.34 -26.45
N VAL A 48 10.41 24.09 -26.60
CA VAL A 48 10.69 23.25 -27.76
C VAL A 48 9.41 22.86 -28.46
N THR A 49 9.50 22.70 -29.78
CA THR A 49 8.46 22.06 -30.58
C THR A 49 8.69 20.56 -30.58
N ILE A 50 7.63 19.82 -30.27
CA ILE A 50 7.57 18.37 -30.30
C ILE A 50 6.70 17.99 -31.50
N LYS A 51 7.32 17.30 -32.46
CA LYS A 51 6.68 16.86 -33.69
C LYS A 51 6.51 15.35 -33.71
N GLY A 52 5.25 14.95 -33.67
CA GLY A 52 4.74 13.60 -33.86
C GLY A 52 3.98 13.47 -35.18
N LYS A 53 2.73 12.98 -35.11
CA LYS A 53 1.75 13.13 -36.21
C LYS A 53 1.22 14.56 -36.30
N ARG A 54 1.27 15.29 -35.18
CA ARG A 54 0.97 16.70 -35.07
C ARG A 54 2.12 17.41 -34.33
N GLU A 55 2.25 18.71 -34.55
CA GLU A 55 3.21 19.57 -33.85
C GLU A 55 2.54 20.21 -32.63
N THR A 56 3.24 20.20 -31.51
CA THR A 56 2.85 20.86 -30.25
C THR A 56 4.11 21.40 -29.55
N VAL A 57 3.96 22.08 -28.42
CA VAL A 57 5.06 22.75 -27.72
C VAL A 57 5.09 22.42 -26.23
N ALA A 58 6.29 22.41 -25.65
CA ALA A 58 6.48 22.17 -24.23
C ALA A 58 7.74 22.88 -23.69
N LYS A 59 7.78 23.13 -22.38
CA LYS A 59 8.88 23.74 -21.66
C LYS A 59 9.92 22.69 -21.23
N VAL A 60 11.19 22.96 -21.49
CA VAL A 60 12.29 22.01 -21.25
C VAL A 60 12.76 22.03 -19.81
N LEU A 61 12.85 20.85 -19.20
CA LEU A 61 13.56 20.61 -17.94
C LEU A 61 14.54 19.43 -18.08
N PRO A 62 15.61 19.35 -17.25
CA PRO A 62 16.57 18.27 -17.34
C PRO A 62 15.94 16.93 -16.93
N ALA A 63 16.35 15.86 -17.64
CA ALA A 63 16.05 14.49 -17.25
C ALA A 63 16.63 14.13 -15.88
N TYR A 64 15.92 13.26 -15.17
CA TYR A 64 16.39 12.64 -13.93
C TYR A 64 17.69 11.89 -14.15
N MET A 65 18.52 11.76 -13.11
CA MET A 65 19.84 11.12 -13.24
C MET A 65 19.77 9.71 -13.81
N GLU A 66 18.71 8.96 -13.47
CA GLU A 66 18.48 7.59 -13.92
C GLU A 66 18.20 7.45 -15.42
N ASP A 67 17.71 8.51 -16.07
CA ASP A 67 17.28 8.49 -17.47
C ASP A 67 18.32 9.06 -18.45
N ARG A 68 19.41 9.60 -17.92
CA ARG A 68 20.49 10.17 -18.74
C ARG A 68 21.18 9.07 -19.56
N GLY A 69 21.51 9.40 -20.80
CA GLY A 69 22.17 8.51 -21.76
C GLY A 69 21.25 7.53 -22.48
N LYS A 70 19.95 7.49 -22.16
CA LYS A 70 19.00 6.52 -22.75
C LYS A 70 18.28 7.01 -24.01
N GLY A 71 18.46 8.27 -24.41
CA GLY A 71 17.78 8.85 -25.57
C GLY A 71 16.25 8.94 -25.42
N LEU A 72 15.78 9.17 -24.18
CA LEU A 72 14.37 9.23 -23.82
C LEU A 72 13.88 10.67 -23.70
N ILE A 73 12.61 10.87 -24.06
CA ILE A 73 11.87 12.12 -23.82
C ILE A 73 10.62 11.79 -22.99
N ARG A 74 10.51 12.38 -21.80
CA ARG A 74 9.32 12.23 -20.96
C ARG A 74 8.29 13.29 -21.30
N LEU A 75 7.11 12.85 -21.74
CA LEU A 75 5.97 13.69 -22.11
C LEU A 75 4.78 13.28 -21.27
N ASP A 76 3.98 14.25 -20.81
CA ASP A 76 2.74 13.96 -20.10
C ASP A 76 1.62 13.53 -21.07
N GLY A 77 0.55 12.93 -20.54
CA GLY A 77 -0.56 12.43 -21.36
C GLY A 77 -1.20 13.47 -22.28
N ILE A 78 -1.28 14.74 -21.84
CA ILE A 78 -1.86 15.84 -22.62
C ILE A 78 -0.94 16.23 -23.79
N THR A 79 0.35 16.42 -23.54
CA THR A 79 1.31 16.75 -24.60
C THR A 79 1.42 15.60 -25.60
N ARG A 80 1.33 14.34 -25.15
CA ARG A 80 1.24 13.16 -26.03
C ARG A 80 0.01 13.19 -26.93
N ASP A 81 -1.18 13.49 -26.39
CA ASP A 81 -2.42 13.61 -27.19
C ASP A 81 -2.34 14.78 -28.19
N ASN A 82 -1.78 15.92 -27.76
CA ASN A 82 -1.58 17.09 -28.62
C ASN A 82 -0.62 16.78 -29.79
N ALA A 83 0.51 16.11 -29.50
CA ALA A 83 1.46 15.66 -30.53
C ALA A 83 0.95 14.46 -31.34
N LYS A 84 -0.09 13.77 -30.85
CA LYS A 84 -0.60 12.48 -31.33
C LYS A 84 0.50 11.42 -31.43
N VAL A 85 1.25 11.24 -30.34
CA VAL A 85 2.35 10.27 -30.22
C VAL A 85 2.08 9.33 -29.05
N GLY A 86 2.23 8.03 -29.28
CA GLY A 86 2.14 7.01 -28.23
C GLY A 86 3.43 6.84 -27.45
N ILE A 87 3.34 6.18 -26.29
CA ILE A 87 4.53 5.75 -25.55
C ILE A 87 5.35 4.79 -26.42
N ASP A 88 6.69 4.84 -26.27
CA ASP A 88 7.69 4.09 -27.02
C ASP A 88 7.85 4.46 -28.51
N GLU A 89 7.01 5.35 -29.04
CA GLU A 89 7.20 5.94 -30.37
C GLU A 89 8.33 6.98 -30.37
N LYS A 90 8.81 7.36 -31.57
CA LYS A 90 9.81 8.42 -31.71
C LYS A 90 9.12 9.76 -31.94
N ALA A 91 9.48 10.75 -31.12
CA ALA A 91 9.11 12.15 -31.32
C ALA A 91 10.34 12.96 -31.72
N SER A 92 10.16 13.88 -32.66
CA SER A 92 11.22 14.81 -33.06
C SER A 92 11.11 16.11 -32.28
N VAL A 93 12.25 16.60 -31.77
CA VAL A 93 12.33 17.80 -30.95
C VAL A 93 13.17 18.85 -31.66
N THR A 94 12.65 20.09 -31.70
CA THR A 94 13.36 21.25 -32.25
C THR A 94 13.22 22.47 -31.35
N GLN A 95 14.25 23.32 -31.30
CA GLN A 95 14.17 24.62 -30.62
C GLN A 95 13.15 25.52 -31.32
N THR A 96 12.39 26.30 -30.56
CA THR A 96 11.42 27.24 -31.13
C THR A 96 11.30 28.47 -30.25
N ASP A 97 11.31 29.65 -30.87
CA ASP A 97 11.05 30.91 -30.18
C ASP A 97 9.57 31.02 -29.84
N PHE A 98 9.26 31.60 -28.68
CA PHE A 98 7.89 31.85 -28.24
C PHE A 98 7.64 33.34 -28.01
N GLN A 99 6.37 33.75 -28.10
CA GLN A 99 5.95 35.11 -27.79
C GLN A 99 4.96 35.11 -26.61
N PRO A 100 4.91 36.18 -25.80
CA PRO A 100 3.91 36.28 -24.74
C PRO A 100 2.51 36.42 -25.37
N ALA A 101 1.58 35.58 -24.93
CA ALA A 101 0.20 35.62 -25.40
C ALA A 101 -0.50 36.91 -24.95
N GLN A 102 -1.13 37.62 -25.89
CA GLN A 102 -1.97 38.78 -25.58
C GLN A 102 -3.42 38.38 -25.38
N ASN A 103 -3.95 37.57 -26.31
CA ASN A 103 -5.31 37.05 -26.23
C ASN A 103 -5.33 35.57 -26.61
N ILE A 104 -6.11 34.78 -25.88
CA ILE A 104 -6.34 33.38 -26.19
C ILE A 104 -7.84 33.12 -26.18
N VAL A 105 -8.32 32.44 -27.22
CA VAL A 105 -9.70 31.97 -27.29
C VAL A 105 -9.70 30.47 -27.09
N VAL A 106 -10.43 29.98 -26.10
CA VAL A 106 -10.56 28.55 -25.82
C VAL A 106 -12.01 28.09 -25.89
N ALA A 107 -12.21 26.81 -26.22
CA ALA A 107 -13.50 26.15 -26.19
C ALA A 107 -13.48 25.01 -25.14
N PRO A 108 -14.46 24.93 -24.24
CA PRO A 108 -14.53 23.87 -23.25
C PRO A 108 -14.92 22.53 -23.88
N LEU A 109 -14.21 21.46 -23.53
CA LEU A 109 -14.55 20.09 -23.94
C LEU A 109 -15.53 19.45 -22.93
N THR A 110 -15.43 19.81 -21.65
CA THR A 110 -16.30 19.35 -20.55
C THR A 110 -17.35 20.41 -20.14
N VAL A 111 -18.44 20.00 -19.47
CA VAL A 111 -19.56 20.89 -19.07
C VAL A 111 -19.07 22.01 -18.13
N MET A 112 -19.47 23.25 -18.41
CA MET A 112 -19.03 24.43 -17.67
C MET A 112 -20.07 24.86 -16.63
N ARG A 113 -19.60 25.22 -15.42
CA ARG A 113 -20.28 26.16 -14.53
C ARG A 113 -19.54 27.48 -14.60
N SER A 114 -20.23 28.61 -14.49
CA SER A 114 -19.64 29.95 -14.63
C SER A 114 -18.47 30.13 -13.68
N TYR A 115 -17.26 30.23 -14.21
CA TYR A 115 -16.06 30.62 -13.47
C TYR A 115 -15.46 31.81 -14.20
N ASP A 116 -14.92 32.77 -13.45
CA ASP A 116 -14.25 33.93 -14.04
C ASP A 116 -13.08 33.47 -14.92
N ALA A 117 -13.07 33.87 -16.19
CA ALA A 117 -12.00 33.52 -17.15
C ALA A 117 -10.60 33.92 -16.66
N ARG A 118 -10.53 34.87 -15.71
CA ARG A 118 -9.29 35.25 -15.01
C ARG A 118 -8.73 34.15 -14.12
N TYR A 119 -9.56 33.40 -13.40
CA TYR A 119 -9.11 32.32 -12.52
C TYR A 119 -8.53 31.14 -13.31
N ILE A 120 -9.19 30.77 -14.41
CA ILE A 120 -8.65 29.74 -15.30
C ILE A 120 -7.34 30.23 -15.95
N GLY A 121 -7.27 31.52 -16.30
CA GLY A 121 -6.06 32.15 -16.83
C GLY A 121 -4.87 32.08 -15.88
N SER A 122 -5.05 32.28 -14.57
CA SER A 122 -3.96 32.18 -13.59
C SER A 122 -3.48 30.74 -13.39
N LEU A 123 -4.38 29.76 -13.46
CA LEU A 123 -4.03 28.34 -13.36
C LEU A 123 -3.23 27.83 -14.56
N LEU A 124 -3.37 28.48 -15.72
CA LEU A 124 -2.68 28.12 -16.95
C LEU A 124 -1.41 28.97 -17.20
N GLU A 125 -1.01 29.79 -16.24
CA GLU A 125 0.15 30.66 -16.34
C GLU A 125 1.45 29.89 -16.63
N GLY A 126 2.28 30.41 -17.53
CA GLY A 126 3.57 29.81 -17.87
C GLY A 126 3.49 28.60 -18.80
N LEU A 127 2.29 28.16 -19.21
CA LEU A 127 2.11 27.10 -20.19
C LEU A 127 2.39 27.61 -21.61
N PRO A 128 3.30 26.96 -22.36
CA PRO A 128 3.41 27.15 -23.80
C PRO A 128 2.28 26.40 -24.52
N LEU A 129 1.75 26.99 -25.59
CA LEU A 129 0.68 26.40 -26.39
C LEU A 129 0.69 26.87 -27.84
N ILE A 130 0.13 26.03 -28.73
CA ILE A 130 -0.16 26.36 -30.12
C ILE A 130 -1.67 26.22 -30.40
N GLU A 131 -2.13 26.81 -31.52
CA GLU A 131 -3.52 26.70 -31.94
C GLU A 131 -3.97 25.24 -32.11
N GLY A 132 -5.11 24.92 -31.50
CA GLY A 132 -5.73 23.60 -31.48
C GLY A 132 -5.16 22.63 -30.45
N ASP A 133 -4.21 23.03 -29.61
CA ASP A 133 -3.78 22.23 -28.45
C ASP A 133 -4.93 22.07 -27.44
N THR A 134 -4.90 20.97 -26.71
CA THR A 134 -5.74 20.75 -25.53
C THR A 134 -4.95 21.14 -24.29
N VAL A 135 -5.55 21.94 -23.42
CA VAL A 135 -4.99 22.35 -22.13
C VAL A 135 -5.95 21.97 -21.02
N ARG A 136 -5.39 21.54 -19.88
CA ARG A 136 -6.18 21.12 -18.71
C ARG A 136 -5.96 22.12 -17.59
N ALA A 137 -7.03 22.80 -17.19
CA ALA A 137 -7.02 23.60 -15.97
C ALA A 137 -7.46 22.72 -14.80
N ARG A 138 -6.71 22.76 -13.70
CA ARG A 138 -7.07 22.10 -12.44
C ARG A 138 -7.81 23.10 -11.59
N LEU A 139 -9.13 22.95 -11.53
CA LEU A 139 -9.96 23.75 -10.65
C LEU A 139 -9.80 23.23 -9.22
N PHE A 140 -10.40 23.92 -8.24
CA PHE A 140 -10.37 23.48 -6.85
C PHE A 140 -10.85 22.02 -6.71
N GLY A 141 -10.07 21.21 -5.98
CA GLY A 141 -10.36 19.80 -5.70
C GLY A 141 -9.88 18.84 -6.80
N THR A 142 -10.58 17.71 -6.98
CA THR A 142 -10.26 16.69 -8.01
C THR A 142 -10.78 17.03 -9.40
N ARG A 143 -11.38 18.22 -9.58
CA ARG A 143 -12.03 18.60 -10.84
C ARG A 143 -11.00 19.12 -11.83
N THR A 144 -10.99 18.51 -13.00
CA THR A 144 -10.21 18.96 -14.15
C THR A 144 -11.15 19.43 -15.24
N GLN A 145 -10.78 20.51 -15.91
CA GLN A 145 -11.52 21.06 -17.03
C GLN A 145 -10.59 21.14 -18.23
N ASP A 146 -10.99 20.45 -19.30
CA ASP A 146 -10.22 20.39 -20.53
C ASP A 146 -10.74 21.44 -21.52
N PHE A 147 -9.82 22.20 -22.10
CA PHE A 147 -10.08 23.24 -23.08
C PHE A 147 -9.30 22.98 -24.35
N ARG A 148 -9.91 23.24 -25.51
CA ARG A 148 -9.21 23.30 -26.78
C ARG A 148 -8.92 24.75 -27.14
N VAL A 149 -7.67 25.05 -27.45
CA VAL A 149 -7.25 26.38 -27.93
C VAL A 149 -7.80 26.57 -29.35
N VAL A 150 -8.68 27.54 -29.55
CA VAL A 150 -9.27 27.84 -30.86
C VAL A 150 -8.43 28.82 -31.64
N SER A 151 -7.89 29.85 -30.98
CA SER A 151 -6.99 30.82 -31.62
C SER A 151 -6.14 31.56 -30.60
N THR A 152 -4.97 32.02 -31.05
CA THR A 152 -4.00 32.78 -30.25
C THR A 152 -3.65 34.10 -30.94
N ARG A 153 -3.37 35.14 -30.15
CA ARG A 153 -2.77 36.39 -30.62
C ARG A 153 -1.54 36.71 -29.77
N PRO A 154 -0.35 36.87 -30.37
CA PRO A 154 0.01 36.65 -31.78
C PRO A 154 -0.17 35.20 -32.25
N GLN A 155 -0.28 34.96 -33.56
CA GLN A 155 -0.39 33.62 -34.13
C GLN A 155 0.94 32.86 -34.01
N GLY A 156 0.87 31.55 -33.80
CA GLY A 156 2.04 30.68 -33.63
C GLY A 156 2.23 30.23 -32.18
N VAL A 157 3.48 29.97 -31.80
CA VAL A 157 3.86 29.49 -30.46
C VAL A 157 3.80 30.64 -29.47
N VAL A 158 2.92 30.50 -28.47
CA VAL A 158 2.75 31.51 -27.43
C VAL A 158 2.84 30.92 -26.03
N MET A 159 3.23 31.75 -25.06
CA MET A 159 3.25 31.41 -23.64
C MET A 159 2.23 32.26 -22.88
N ILE A 160 1.43 31.62 -22.01
CA ILE A 160 0.47 32.33 -21.16
C ILE A 160 1.23 33.17 -20.12
N HIS A 161 0.90 34.45 -20.04
CA HIS A 161 1.45 35.40 -19.08
C HIS A 161 0.31 35.97 -18.22
N PRO A 162 0.57 36.49 -17.00
CA PRO A 162 -0.48 37.06 -16.15
C PRO A 162 -1.34 38.19 -16.79
N LYS A 163 -0.84 38.82 -17.86
CA LYS A 163 -1.53 39.89 -18.60
C LYS A 163 -2.35 39.37 -19.80
N THR A 164 -2.31 38.07 -20.07
CA THR A 164 -3.03 37.45 -21.19
C THR A 164 -4.54 37.49 -20.93
N VAL A 165 -5.31 37.99 -21.89
CA VAL A 165 -6.77 38.01 -21.82
C VAL A 165 -7.32 36.71 -22.40
N MET A 166 -7.94 35.91 -21.54
CA MET A 166 -8.59 34.65 -21.93
C MET A 166 -10.07 34.89 -22.24
N LYS A 167 -10.51 34.43 -23.41
CA LYS A 167 -11.93 34.40 -23.79
C LYS A 167 -12.37 32.97 -23.96
N VAL A 168 -13.47 32.63 -23.30
CA VAL A 168 -14.04 31.27 -23.34
C VAL A 168 -15.26 31.30 -24.24
N GLN A 169 -15.30 30.42 -25.25
CA GLN A 169 -16.49 30.26 -26.10
C GLN A 169 -17.54 29.41 -25.37
N GLU A 170 -18.81 29.79 -25.51
CA GLU A 170 -19.93 28.96 -25.08
C GLU A 170 -20.01 27.70 -25.94
N LYS A 171 -20.29 26.56 -25.32
CA LYS A 171 -20.21 25.24 -25.94
C LYS A 171 -21.24 25.13 -27.08
N LYS A 172 -20.80 24.71 -28.28
CA LYS A 172 -21.66 23.96 -29.22
C LYS A 172 -21.56 22.49 -28.81
N GLU A 173 -22.71 21.85 -28.57
CA GLU A 173 -22.81 20.44 -28.17
C GLU A 173 -21.93 19.53 -29.04
N VAL A 174 -20.87 18.99 -28.43
CA VAL A 174 -20.15 17.82 -28.92
C VAL A 174 -19.95 16.93 -27.70
N GLY A 175 -20.23 15.64 -27.89
CA GLY A 175 -20.64 14.65 -26.88
C GLY A 175 -19.75 14.50 -25.65
N GLU A 176 -20.26 13.74 -24.67
CA GLU A 176 -19.66 13.45 -23.37
C GLU A 176 -18.18 13.06 -23.48
N ALA A 177 -17.27 14.03 -23.41
CA ALA A 177 -15.86 13.79 -23.22
C ALA A 177 -15.67 13.32 -21.78
N ARG A 178 -15.81 12.02 -21.54
CA ARG A 178 -15.39 11.38 -20.29
C ARG A 178 -13.94 11.76 -20.01
N ALA A 179 -13.63 12.10 -18.75
CA ALA A 179 -12.26 12.38 -18.33
C ALA A 179 -11.35 11.20 -18.75
N ARG A 180 -10.39 11.49 -19.64
CA ARG A 180 -9.45 10.48 -20.15
C ARG A 180 -8.42 10.19 -19.05
N ILE A 181 -8.42 8.96 -18.56
CA ILE A 181 -7.47 8.44 -17.56
C ILE A 181 -6.24 7.90 -18.31
N SER A 182 -5.05 8.28 -17.85
CA SER A 182 -3.77 7.82 -18.40
C SER A 182 -3.00 6.95 -17.41
N TYR A 183 -1.91 6.30 -17.84
CA TYR A 183 -1.05 5.54 -16.91
C TYR A 183 -0.42 6.40 -15.81
N GLU A 184 -0.26 7.71 -16.05
CA GLU A 184 0.29 8.68 -15.09
C GLU A 184 -0.68 9.04 -13.95
N ASP A 185 -1.94 8.62 -14.09
CA ASP A 185 -2.98 8.75 -13.09
C ASP A 185 -3.13 7.47 -12.25
N ILE A 186 -2.25 6.48 -12.46
CA ILE A 186 -2.20 5.23 -11.68
C ILE A 186 -0.87 5.17 -10.91
N GLY A 187 -0.97 5.14 -9.58
CA GLY A 187 0.20 5.05 -8.69
C GLY A 187 0.47 3.63 -8.21
N GLY A 188 1.74 3.29 -7.97
CA GLY A 188 2.15 2.08 -7.26
C GLY A 188 2.15 0.77 -8.05
N LEU A 189 1.63 0.74 -9.27
CA LEU A 189 1.45 -0.49 -10.06
C LEU A 189 2.39 -0.61 -11.28
N GLY A 190 3.61 -0.07 -11.17
CA GLY A 190 4.52 0.02 -12.32
C GLY A 190 4.95 -1.32 -12.92
N LYS A 191 5.02 -2.39 -12.11
CA LYS A 191 5.38 -3.74 -12.59
C LYS A 191 4.20 -4.39 -13.34
N GLU A 192 3.02 -4.23 -12.78
CA GLU A 192 1.75 -4.77 -13.26
C GLU A 192 1.34 -4.07 -14.56
N ILE A 193 1.44 -2.73 -14.61
CA ILE A 193 1.22 -1.94 -15.82
C ILE A 193 2.14 -2.40 -16.94
N ARG A 194 3.43 -2.62 -16.67
CA ARG A 194 4.37 -3.11 -17.70
C ARG A 194 3.95 -4.45 -18.29
N ARG A 195 3.54 -5.41 -17.44
CA ARG A 195 3.02 -6.71 -17.90
C ARG A 195 1.77 -6.56 -18.75
N ILE A 196 0.85 -5.68 -18.34
CA ILE A 196 -0.38 -5.41 -19.09
C ILE A 196 -0.08 -4.76 -20.44
N ARG A 197 0.88 -3.82 -20.50
CA ARG A 197 1.35 -3.21 -21.75
C ARG A 197 1.92 -4.26 -22.70
N GLU A 198 2.75 -5.18 -22.20
CA GLU A 198 3.29 -6.26 -23.01
C GLU A 198 2.21 -7.21 -23.55
N MET A 199 1.18 -7.50 -22.75
CA MET A 199 0.12 -8.45 -23.10
C MET A 199 -1.00 -7.85 -23.96
N ILE A 200 -1.29 -6.55 -23.84
CA ILE A 200 -2.44 -5.90 -24.48
C ILE A 200 -2.01 -4.88 -25.53
N GLU A 201 -1.05 -4.01 -25.20
CA GLU A 201 -0.64 -2.92 -26.10
C GLU A 201 0.19 -3.45 -27.28
N LEU A 202 1.10 -4.41 -27.05
CA LEU A 202 1.93 -4.96 -28.12
C LEU A 202 1.14 -5.68 -29.22
N PRO A 203 0.18 -6.59 -28.91
CA PRO A 203 -0.65 -7.20 -29.95
C PRO A 203 -1.46 -6.21 -30.77
N LEU A 204 -2.00 -5.17 -30.12
CA LEU A 204 -2.84 -4.17 -30.79
C LEU A 204 -2.04 -3.21 -31.66
N LYS A 205 -0.83 -2.81 -31.22
CA LYS A 205 0.03 -1.88 -31.97
C LYS A 205 0.86 -2.56 -33.06
N TYR A 206 1.35 -3.77 -32.81
CA TYR A 206 2.31 -4.46 -33.69
C TYR A 206 1.90 -5.92 -33.98
N PRO A 207 0.73 -6.17 -34.59
CA PRO A 207 0.24 -7.52 -34.88
C PRO A 207 1.21 -8.34 -35.76
N GLN A 208 1.93 -7.68 -36.66
CA GLN A 208 2.92 -8.32 -37.54
C GLN A 208 4.06 -9.05 -36.81
N ILE A 209 4.36 -8.65 -35.57
CA ILE A 209 5.40 -9.32 -34.76
C ILE A 209 4.91 -10.71 -34.36
N PHE A 210 3.64 -10.82 -33.96
CA PHE A 210 3.01 -12.07 -33.54
C PHE A 210 2.82 -13.01 -34.73
N GLU A 211 2.38 -12.48 -35.88
CA GLU A 211 2.25 -13.25 -37.12
C GLU A 211 3.59 -13.83 -37.58
N ARG A 212 4.67 -13.03 -37.55
CA ARG A 212 6.01 -13.50 -37.95
C ARG A 212 6.58 -14.53 -37.00
N LEU A 213 6.31 -14.38 -35.70
CA LEU A 213 6.75 -15.33 -34.68
C LEU A 213 5.87 -16.59 -34.63
N GLY A 214 4.72 -16.59 -35.29
CA GLY A 214 3.76 -17.71 -35.29
C GLY A 214 3.15 -17.96 -33.92
N ILE A 215 3.04 -16.92 -33.09
CA ILE A 215 2.46 -17.00 -31.74
C ILE A 215 1.10 -16.30 -31.72
N ASP A 216 0.11 -16.93 -31.09
CA ASP A 216 -1.18 -16.29 -30.86
C ASP A 216 -1.08 -15.27 -29.71
N PRO A 217 -1.67 -14.06 -29.86
CA PRO A 217 -1.76 -13.13 -28.75
C PRO A 217 -2.71 -13.67 -27.66
N PRO A 218 -2.52 -13.27 -26.39
CA PRO A 218 -3.37 -13.72 -25.30
C PRO A 218 -4.82 -13.25 -25.53
N LYS A 219 -5.78 -14.16 -25.39
CA LYS A 219 -7.21 -13.83 -25.59
C LYS A 219 -7.81 -13.13 -24.37
N GLY A 220 -7.32 -13.48 -23.18
CA GLY A 220 -7.83 -12.93 -21.94
C GLY A 220 -6.78 -12.76 -20.86
N VAL A 221 -6.95 -11.68 -20.08
CA VAL A 221 -6.15 -11.35 -18.90
C VAL A 221 -7.06 -11.29 -17.68
N LEU A 222 -6.74 -12.03 -16.63
CA LEU A 222 -7.47 -12.01 -15.35
C LEU A 222 -6.68 -11.19 -14.33
N LEU A 223 -7.28 -10.10 -13.85
CA LEU A 223 -6.77 -9.25 -12.78
C LEU A 223 -7.37 -9.71 -11.44
N HIS A 224 -6.54 -10.12 -10.49
CA HIS A 224 -7.00 -10.53 -9.15
C HIS A 224 -6.27 -9.81 -8.02
N GLY A 225 -6.80 -9.84 -6.79
CA GLY A 225 -6.27 -9.09 -5.64
C GLY A 225 -7.35 -8.44 -4.76
N PRO A 226 -7.00 -7.67 -3.73
CA PRO A 226 -7.98 -7.03 -2.85
C PRO A 226 -8.85 -5.98 -3.59
N PRO A 227 -10.06 -5.69 -3.08
CA PRO A 227 -10.87 -4.59 -3.59
C PRO A 227 -10.17 -3.24 -3.35
N GLY A 228 -10.50 -2.24 -4.18
CA GLY A 228 -9.96 -0.88 -4.01
C GLY A 228 -8.50 -0.66 -4.46
N CYS A 229 -7.85 -1.65 -5.06
CA CYS A 229 -6.50 -1.50 -5.63
C CYS A 229 -6.47 -0.93 -7.06
N GLY A 230 -7.63 -0.55 -7.63
CA GLY A 230 -7.69 0.14 -8.92
C GLY A 230 -7.72 -0.75 -10.18
N LYS A 231 -8.19 -2.00 -10.09
CA LYS A 231 -8.29 -2.93 -11.24
C LYS A 231 -9.04 -2.32 -12.43
N THR A 232 -10.20 -1.72 -12.15
CA THR A 232 -11.06 -1.03 -13.13
C THR A 232 -10.38 0.21 -13.71
N LEU A 233 -9.59 0.93 -12.91
CA LEU A 233 -8.83 2.10 -13.37
C LEU A 233 -7.74 1.69 -14.36
N ILE A 234 -7.02 0.60 -14.09
CA ILE A 234 -5.99 0.07 -14.99
C ILE A 234 -6.59 -0.31 -16.35
N ALA A 235 -7.68 -1.08 -16.37
CA ALA A 235 -8.32 -1.49 -17.61
C ALA A 235 -8.79 -0.29 -18.45
N ARG A 236 -9.33 0.75 -17.80
CA ARG A 236 -9.73 2.01 -18.45
C ARG A 236 -8.54 2.78 -19.02
N ALA A 237 -7.42 2.85 -18.28
CA ALA A 237 -6.21 3.54 -18.75
C ALA A 237 -5.61 2.85 -19.98
N VAL A 238 -5.57 1.52 -19.99
CA VAL A 238 -5.04 0.73 -21.12
C VAL A 238 -5.87 0.95 -22.39
N ALA A 239 -7.19 0.97 -22.27
CA ALA A 239 -8.08 1.22 -23.40
C ALA A 239 -7.93 2.63 -23.97
N ASN A 240 -7.75 3.63 -23.10
CA ASN A 240 -7.51 5.00 -23.53
C ASN A 240 -6.17 5.15 -24.26
N GLU A 241 -5.07 4.56 -23.75
CA GLU A 241 -3.75 4.69 -24.35
C GLU A 241 -3.63 3.91 -25.68
N THR A 242 -4.35 2.80 -25.81
CA THR A 242 -4.41 2.02 -27.06
C THR A 242 -5.42 2.58 -28.07
N VAL A 243 -6.23 3.58 -27.68
CA VAL A 243 -7.33 4.13 -28.49
C VAL A 243 -8.29 3.03 -28.97
N ALA A 244 -8.48 2.00 -28.15
CA ALA A 244 -9.37 0.88 -28.43
C ALA A 244 -10.79 1.17 -27.91
N TYR A 245 -11.80 0.58 -28.56
CA TYR A 245 -13.17 0.63 -28.03
C TYR A 245 -13.23 -0.08 -26.68
N PHE A 246 -13.80 0.57 -25.65
CA PHE A 246 -13.89 0.01 -24.30
C PHE A 246 -15.32 -0.42 -23.96
N GLY A 247 -15.56 -1.72 -23.97
CA GLY A 247 -16.81 -2.32 -23.48
C GLY A 247 -16.68 -2.65 -22.00
N HIS A 248 -17.46 -2.01 -21.14
CA HIS A 248 -17.46 -2.26 -19.70
C HIS A 248 -18.72 -3.05 -19.31
N ILE A 249 -18.55 -4.15 -18.58
CA ILE A 249 -19.64 -4.97 -18.06
C ILE A 249 -19.35 -5.27 -16.60
N SER A 250 -20.32 -5.00 -15.72
CA SER A 250 -20.24 -5.46 -14.33
C SER A 250 -20.97 -6.79 -14.15
N GLY A 251 -20.42 -7.70 -13.34
CA GLY A 251 -20.99 -9.04 -13.11
C GLY A 251 -22.49 -9.03 -12.78
N PRO A 252 -22.96 -8.21 -11.82
CA PRO A 252 -24.38 -8.06 -11.51
C PRO A 252 -25.25 -7.55 -12.66
N GLU A 253 -24.71 -6.74 -13.59
CA GLU A 253 -25.47 -6.19 -14.73
C GLU A 253 -25.88 -7.27 -15.75
N ILE A 254 -25.16 -8.40 -15.75
CA ILE A 254 -25.45 -9.53 -16.64
C ILE A 254 -26.69 -10.31 -16.16
N MET A 255 -27.02 -10.26 -14.87
CA MET A 255 -28.02 -11.14 -14.24
C MET A 255 -29.43 -10.54 -14.31
N HIS A 256 -30.17 -10.87 -15.38
CA HIS A 256 -31.58 -10.48 -15.54
C HIS A 256 -32.55 -11.51 -14.98
N LYS A 257 -33.74 -11.06 -14.59
CA LYS A 257 -34.81 -11.91 -14.03
C LYS A 257 -35.44 -12.86 -15.06
N TYR A 258 -35.36 -12.54 -16.34
CA TYR A 258 -36.03 -13.29 -17.41
C TYR A 258 -35.08 -14.27 -18.10
N TYR A 259 -35.64 -15.41 -18.48
CA TYR A 259 -34.90 -16.53 -19.06
C TYR A 259 -34.30 -16.15 -20.42
N GLY A 260 -32.98 -16.35 -20.60
CA GLY A 260 -32.28 -16.13 -21.87
C GLY A 260 -31.89 -14.68 -22.18
N GLU A 261 -32.40 -13.69 -21.43
CA GLU A 261 -32.01 -12.28 -21.61
C GLU A 261 -30.54 -12.04 -21.24
N SER A 262 -30.04 -12.65 -20.16
CA SER A 262 -28.62 -12.60 -19.78
C SER A 262 -27.68 -13.10 -20.87
N GLU A 263 -28.05 -14.19 -21.55
CA GLU A 263 -27.25 -14.81 -22.61
C GLU A 263 -27.26 -13.94 -23.88
N ALA A 264 -28.43 -13.41 -24.25
CA ALA A 264 -28.58 -12.51 -25.38
C ALA A 264 -27.85 -11.18 -25.16
N HIS A 265 -27.86 -10.66 -23.93
CA HIS A 265 -27.15 -9.45 -23.55
C HIS A 265 -25.62 -9.65 -23.68
N LEU A 266 -25.06 -10.73 -23.11
CA LEU A 266 -23.65 -11.05 -23.27
C LEU A 266 -23.24 -11.18 -24.75
N ARG A 267 -24.05 -11.86 -25.56
CA ARG A 267 -23.77 -12.00 -26.99
C ARG A 267 -23.72 -10.65 -27.71
N ARG A 268 -24.70 -9.79 -27.44
CA ARG A 268 -24.80 -8.45 -28.05
C ARG A 268 -23.54 -7.61 -27.77
N ILE A 269 -23.01 -7.67 -26.55
CA ILE A 269 -21.81 -6.88 -26.18
C ILE A 269 -20.55 -7.42 -26.89
N PHE A 270 -20.41 -8.74 -27.00
CA PHE A 270 -19.29 -9.34 -27.74
C PHE A 270 -19.39 -9.06 -29.25
N ASP A 271 -20.59 -9.04 -29.82
CA ASP A 271 -20.83 -8.68 -31.22
C ASP A 271 -20.50 -7.20 -31.47
N GLU A 272 -20.92 -6.30 -30.59
CA GLU A 272 -20.58 -4.86 -30.64
C GLU A 272 -19.07 -4.62 -30.52
N ALA A 273 -18.39 -5.34 -29.63
CA ALA A 273 -16.94 -5.25 -29.48
C ALA A 273 -16.21 -5.76 -30.74
N THR A 274 -16.72 -6.82 -31.36
CA THR A 274 -16.16 -7.38 -32.60
C THR A 274 -16.36 -6.43 -33.78
N ALA A 275 -17.50 -5.73 -33.84
CA ALA A 275 -17.78 -4.71 -34.86
C ALA A 275 -16.87 -3.47 -34.74
N ASN A 276 -16.48 -3.09 -33.51
CA ASN A 276 -15.68 -1.90 -33.21
C ASN A 276 -14.19 -2.20 -32.96
N THR A 277 -13.59 -3.10 -33.74
CA THR A 277 -12.16 -3.47 -33.57
C THR A 277 -11.21 -2.34 -33.97
N PRO A 278 -10.09 -2.12 -33.22
CA PRO A 278 -9.62 -2.84 -32.03
C PRO A 278 -10.43 -2.51 -30.76
N SER A 279 -10.73 -3.52 -29.94
CA SER A 279 -11.58 -3.37 -28.75
C SER A 279 -11.09 -4.17 -27.53
N ILE A 280 -11.47 -3.67 -26.35
CA ILE A 280 -11.20 -4.27 -25.05
C ILE A 280 -12.54 -4.45 -24.33
N ILE A 281 -12.83 -5.69 -23.94
CA ILE A 281 -14.00 -6.03 -23.11
C ILE A 281 -13.52 -6.19 -21.67
N PHE A 282 -14.01 -5.36 -20.75
CA PHE A 282 -13.73 -5.44 -19.33
C PHE A 282 -14.92 -6.03 -18.57
N LEU A 283 -14.69 -7.18 -17.95
CA LEU A 283 -15.65 -7.89 -17.09
C LEU A 283 -15.25 -7.66 -15.63
N ASP A 284 -15.94 -6.75 -14.94
CA ASP A 284 -15.74 -6.53 -13.51
C ASP A 284 -16.54 -7.51 -12.67
N GLU A 285 -16.06 -7.85 -11.47
CA GLU A 285 -16.72 -8.79 -10.55
C GLU A 285 -17.16 -10.11 -11.23
N ILE A 286 -16.26 -10.71 -12.03
CA ILE A 286 -16.57 -11.93 -12.79
C ILE A 286 -16.89 -13.13 -11.88
N ASP A 287 -16.49 -13.07 -10.61
CA ASP A 287 -16.87 -14.03 -9.57
C ASP A 287 -18.36 -14.04 -9.24
N ALA A 288 -19.09 -12.93 -9.48
CA ALA A 288 -20.55 -12.91 -9.35
C ALA A 288 -21.25 -13.73 -10.45
N VAL A 289 -20.63 -13.83 -11.63
CA VAL A 289 -21.22 -14.49 -12.81
C VAL A 289 -20.72 -15.91 -13.00
N ALA A 290 -19.48 -16.20 -12.58
CA ALA A 290 -18.83 -17.47 -12.83
C ALA A 290 -18.25 -18.17 -11.59
N PRO A 291 -19.07 -18.46 -10.56
CA PRO A 291 -18.65 -19.26 -9.42
C PRO A 291 -18.42 -20.74 -9.81
N LYS A 292 -17.77 -21.50 -8.92
CA LYS A 292 -17.53 -22.94 -9.10
C LYS A 292 -18.82 -23.74 -9.23
N ARG A 293 -18.86 -24.63 -10.25
CA ARG A 293 -20.02 -25.50 -10.54
C ARG A 293 -20.45 -26.41 -9.38
N GLU A 294 -19.50 -26.80 -8.53
CA GLU A 294 -19.72 -27.66 -7.35
C GLU A 294 -20.45 -26.93 -6.21
N GLU A 295 -20.23 -25.62 -6.07
CA GLU A 295 -20.89 -24.76 -5.06
C GLU A 295 -22.27 -24.28 -5.53
N MET A 296 -22.58 -24.45 -6.82
CA MET A 296 -23.86 -24.10 -7.41
C MET A 296 -24.87 -25.23 -7.23
N GLY A 297 -25.67 -25.15 -6.18
CA GLY A 297 -26.81 -26.04 -5.94
C GLY A 297 -27.81 -26.11 -7.11
N GLY A 298 -28.82 -26.99 -7.01
CA GLY A 298 -29.79 -27.26 -8.07
C GLY A 298 -30.59 -26.05 -8.55
N GLU A 299 -30.73 -25.01 -7.73
CA GLU A 299 -31.49 -23.78 -8.03
C GLU A 299 -30.74 -22.78 -8.93
N LYS A 300 -29.42 -22.91 -9.07
CA LYS A 300 -28.56 -21.97 -9.82
C LYS A 300 -28.32 -22.37 -11.28
N GLN A 301 -29.35 -22.90 -11.95
CA GLN A 301 -29.24 -23.32 -13.37
C GLN A 301 -29.05 -22.14 -14.34
N LEU A 302 -29.52 -20.95 -13.99
CA LEU A 302 -29.31 -19.74 -14.79
C LEU A 302 -27.82 -19.39 -14.86
N GLU A 303 -27.16 -19.27 -13.69
CA GLU A 303 -25.74 -18.96 -13.59
C GLU A 303 -24.88 -19.97 -14.37
N LYS A 304 -25.17 -21.29 -14.26
CA LYS A 304 -24.44 -22.34 -15.02
C LYS A 304 -24.48 -22.13 -16.54
N ARG A 305 -25.61 -21.64 -17.08
CA ARG A 305 -25.76 -21.38 -18.51
C ARG A 305 -25.07 -20.10 -18.95
N VAL A 306 -25.12 -19.06 -18.13
CA VAL A 306 -24.39 -17.81 -18.38
C VAL A 306 -22.88 -18.09 -18.43
N VAL A 307 -22.35 -18.90 -17.51
CA VAL A 307 -20.94 -19.36 -17.57
C VAL A 307 -20.65 -20.12 -18.86
N ALA A 308 -21.50 -21.09 -19.23
CA ALA A 308 -21.32 -21.86 -20.46
C ALA A 308 -21.32 -20.95 -21.71
N GLN A 309 -22.19 -19.95 -21.75
CA GLN A 309 -22.26 -18.98 -22.84
C GLN A 309 -21.01 -18.09 -22.89
N LEU A 310 -20.51 -17.62 -21.74
CA LEU A 310 -19.27 -16.84 -21.67
C LEU A 310 -18.07 -17.66 -22.18
N LEU A 311 -17.98 -18.94 -21.79
CA LEU A 311 -16.95 -19.86 -22.30
C LEU A 311 -17.03 -20.02 -23.81
N ALA A 312 -18.23 -20.21 -24.36
CA ALA A 312 -18.45 -20.34 -25.79
C ALA A 312 -18.08 -19.06 -26.56
N LEU A 313 -18.37 -17.88 -26.00
CA LEU A 313 -17.99 -16.59 -26.58
C LEU A 313 -16.47 -16.41 -26.59
N MET A 314 -15.78 -16.74 -25.50
CA MET A 314 -14.30 -16.67 -25.44
C MET A 314 -13.62 -17.64 -26.41
N ASP A 315 -14.13 -18.87 -26.52
CA ASP A 315 -13.61 -19.87 -27.46
C ASP A 315 -13.88 -19.46 -28.92
N GLY A 316 -15.02 -18.80 -29.17
CA GLY A 316 -15.45 -18.30 -30.47
C GLY A 316 -14.74 -17.02 -30.94
N LEU A 317 -13.99 -16.33 -30.07
CA LEU A 317 -13.16 -15.20 -30.47
C LEU A 317 -12.08 -15.66 -31.46
N SER A 318 -12.14 -15.11 -32.67
CA SER A 318 -11.18 -15.41 -33.74
C SER A 318 -9.75 -15.06 -33.31
N SER A 319 -8.78 -15.87 -33.72
CA SER A 319 -7.34 -15.70 -33.41
C SER A 319 -6.70 -14.46 -34.04
N ARG A 320 -7.45 -13.64 -34.78
CA ARG A 320 -6.95 -12.40 -35.39
C ARG A 320 -6.69 -11.26 -34.37
N GLY A 321 -6.88 -11.50 -33.07
CA GLY A 321 -6.16 -10.78 -32.00
C GLY A 321 -6.53 -9.31 -31.77
N GLN A 322 -7.67 -8.83 -32.28
CA GLN A 322 -8.09 -7.43 -32.13
C GLN A 322 -9.17 -7.19 -31.06
N VAL A 323 -9.63 -8.26 -30.39
CA VAL A 323 -10.53 -8.19 -29.24
C VAL A 323 -9.85 -8.89 -28.07
N ILE A 324 -9.66 -8.16 -26.97
CA ILE A 324 -9.01 -8.67 -25.76
C ILE A 324 -10.00 -8.60 -24.60
N VAL A 325 -10.13 -9.68 -23.83
CA VAL A 325 -11.02 -9.74 -22.67
C VAL A 325 -10.21 -9.58 -21.38
N ILE A 326 -10.54 -8.58 -20.56
CA ILE A 326 -9.95 -8.37 -19.25
C ILE A 326 -11.01 -8.73 -18.20
N GLY A 327 -10.75 -9.72 -17.36
CA GLY A 327 -11.59 -10.05 -16.22
C GLY A 327 -11.01 -9.48 -14.93
N ALA A 328 -11.84 -9.00 -14.01
CA ALA A 328 -11.42 -8.62 -12.66
C ALA A 328 -12.19 -9.43 -11.60
N THR A 329 -11.47 -9.93 -10.61
CA THR A 329 -12.04 -10.69 -9.48
C THR A 329 -11.31 -10.33 -8.19
N ASN A 330 -11.99 -10.40 -7.05
CA ASN A 330 -11.32 -10.28 -5.76
C ASN A 330 -10.78 -11.64 -5.28
N ILE A 331 -11.51 -12.72 -5.59
CA ILE A 331 -11.22 -14.07 -5.10
C ILE A 331 -11.04 -15.04 -6.28
N PRO A 332 -9.83 -15.21 -6.82
CA PRO A 332 -9.61 -16.05 -8.02
C PRO A 332 -9.93 -17.54 -7.81
N ASN A 333 -10.09 -17.98 -6.55
CA ASN A 333 -10.43 -19.35 -6.18
C ASN A 333 -11.93 -19.66 -6.22
N THR A 334 -12.81 -18.65 -6.28
CA THR A 334 -14.26 -18.86 -6.44
C THR A 334 -14.64 -19.08 -7.91
N LEU A 335 -13.77 -18.66 -8.84
CA LEU A 335 -14.01 -18.78 -10.27
C LEU A 335 -13.99 -20.23 -10.77
N ASP A 336 -14.83 -20.52 -11.77
CA ASP A 336 -14.81 -21.77 -12.51
C ASP A 336 -13.40 -22.01 -13.12
N ALA A 337 -12.80 -23.16 -12.79
CA ALA A 337 -11.47 -23.54 -13.26
C ALA A 337 -11.37 -23.62 -14.80
N ALA A 338 -12.49 -23.78 -15.50
CA ALA A 338 -12.54 -23.77 -16.96
C ALA A 338 -12.23 -22.39 -17.56
N LEU A 339 -12.52 -21.29 -16.87
CA LEU A 339 -12.19 -19.93 -17.32
C LEU A 339 -10.68 -19.67 -17.28
N ARG A 340 -9.96 -20.29 -16.34
CA ARG A 340 -8.51 -20.15 -16.11
C ARG A 340 -7.66 -21.06 -17.00
N ARG A 341 -8.26 -21.77 -17.95
CA ARG A 341 -7.52 -22.66 -18.87
C ARG A 341 -6.95 -21.86 -20.05
N PRO A 342 -5.79 -22.29 -20.60
CA PRO A 342 -5.25 -21.71 -21.83
C PRO A 342 -6.27 -21.75 -22.99
N GLY A 343 -6.32 -20.68 -23.78
CA GLY A 343 -7.33 -20.34 -24.77
C GLY A 343 -8.41 -19.36 -24.28
N ARG A 344 -8.39 -18.95 -23.01
CA ARG A 344 -9.40 -18.09 -22.36
C ARG A 344 -8.70 -17.02 -21.51
N PHE A 345 -8.70 -17.12 -20.18
CA PHE A 345 -7.82 -16.30 -19.33
C PHE A 345 -6.45 -16.98 -19.23
N ASP A 346 -5.63 -16.70 -20.23
CA ASP A 346 -4.30 -17.30 -20.39
C ASP A 346 -3.27 -16.72 -19.42
N ARG A 347 -3.56 -15.51 -18.94
CA ARG A 347 -2.67 -14.71 -18.10
C ARG A 347 -3.41 -14.23 -16.88
N GLU A 348 -2.78 -14.44 -15.73
CA GLU A 348 -3.25 -13.94 -14.44
C GLU A 348 -2.26 -12.91 -13.93
N ILE A 349 -2.78 -11.77 -13.50
CA ILE A 349 -2.01 -10.68 -12.93
C ILE A 349 -2.57 -10.40 -11.55
N GLU A 350 -1.73 -10.65 -10.55
CA GLU A 350 -2.00 -10.27 -9.18
C GLU A 350 -1.74 -8.78 -9.00
N ILE A 351 -2.73 -8.07 -8.48
CA ILE A 351 -2.64 -6.68 -8.05
C ILE A 351 -2.60 -6.70 -6.52
N SER A 352 -1.39 -6.52 -5.98
CA SER A 352 -1.14 -6.52 -4.55
C SER A 352 -1.42 -5.14 -3.93
N ILE A 353 -1.45 -5.11 -2.59
CA ILE A 353 -1.53 -3.88 -1.81
C ILE A 353 -0.28 -3.03 -2.10
N PRO A 354 -0.40 -1.70 -2.30
CA PRO A 354 0.75 -0.86 -2.60
C PRO A 354 1.77 -0.83 -1.46
N ASP A 355 3.06 -0.87 -1.84
CA ASP A 355 4.18 -0.66 -0.92
C ASP A 355 4.30 0.83 -0.53
N LYS A 356 5.24 1.17 0.37
CA LYS A 356 5.45 2.56 0.82
C LYS A 356 5.62 3.54 -0.36
N ASN A 357 6.42 3.15 -1.36
CA ASN A 357 6.66 3.98 -2.54
C ASN A 357 5.41 4.11 -3.41
N GLY A 358 4.63 3.04 -3.56
CA GLY A 358 3.36 3.04 -4.28
C GLY A 358 2.31 3.90 -3.59
N ARG A 359 2.22 3.84 -2.25
CA ARG A 359 1.34 4.71 -1.46
C ARG A 359 1.72 6.17 -1.62
N LEU A 360 3.02 6.49 -1.59
CA LEU A 360 3.50 7.85 -1.87
C LEU A 360 3.07 8.33 -3.27
N GLN A 361 3.22 7.49 -4.30
CA GLN A 361 2.78 7.82 -5.66
C GLN A 361 1.26 8.03 -5.75
N ILE A 362 0.48 7.21 -5.05
CA ILE A 362 -0.98 7.33 -4.99
C ILE A 362 -1.39 8.62 -4.28
N LEU A 363 -0.75 8.94 -3.14
CA LEU A 363 -0.96 10.20 -2.43
C LEU A 363 -0.58 11.40 -3.30
N ASP A 364 0.55 11.36 -4.01
CA ASP A 364 0.97 12.39 -4.97
C ASP A 364 -0.08 12.60 -6.08
N ILE A 365 -0.81 11.56 -6.49
CA ILE A 365 -1.88 11.65 -7.50
C ILE A 365 -3.15 12.29 -6.90
N HIS A 366 -3.62 11.82 -5.74
CA HIS A 366 -4.86 12.33 -5.13
C HIS A 366 -4.71 13.74 -4.57
N THR A 367 -3.52 14.11 -4.11
CA THR A 367 -3.22 15.46 -3.59
C THR A 367 -2.81 16.45 -4.68
N ARG A 368 -2.64 16.00 -5.93
CA ARG A 368 -2.20 16.82 -7.09
C ARG A 368 -3.05 18.07 -7.36
N GLY A 369 -4.34 18.02 -7.03
CA GLY A 369 -5.31 19.13 -7.20
C GLY A 369 -5.72 19.80 -5.88
N MET A 370 -5.13 19.37 -4.76
CA MET A 370 -5.46 19.85 -3.44
C MET A 370 -4.52 21.01 -3.05
N PRO A 371 -5.04 22.11 -2.47
CA PRO A 371 -4.19 23.15 -1.90
C PRO A 371 -3.57 22.64 -0.59
N LEU A 372 -2.37 22.04 -0.68
CA LEU A 372 -1.63 21.60 0.49
C LEU A 372 -0.84 22.76 1.10
N ALA A 373 -0.80 22.84 2.42
CA ALA A 373 0.12 23.72 3.13
C ALA A 373 1.55 23.14 3.15
N GLU A 374 2.55 23.99 3.43
CA GLU A 374 3.98 23.61 3.40
C GLU A 374 4.36 22.56 4.46
N ASP A 375 3.54 22.40 5.49
CA ASP A 375 3.73 21.44 6.59
C ASP A 375 3.35 19.99 6.22
N VAL A 376 2.68 19.77 5.08
CA VAL A 376 2.20 18.45 4.67
C VAL A 376 3.36 17.58 4.16
N ASP A 377 3.68 16.53 4.92
CA ASP A 377 4.68 15.52 4.54
C ASP A 377 4.01 14.22 4.05
N LEU A 378 3.92 14.08 2.72
CA LEU A 378 3.38 12.88 2.08
C LEU A 378 4.25 11.63 2.30
N VAL A 379 5.55 11.80 2.54
CA VAL A 379 6.45 10.66 2.83
C VAL A 379 6.09 10.09 4.18
N ARG A 380 5.92 10.94 5.19
CA ARG A 380 5.43 10.53 6.52
C ARG A 380 4.05 9.88 6.45
N LEU A 381 3.12 10.42 5.67
CA LEU A 381 1.81 9.79 5.46
C LEU A 381 1.92 8.40 4.84
N SER A 382 2.83 8.21 3.87
CA SER A 382 3.05 6.89 3.24
C SER A 382 3.63 5.86 4.21
N GLU A 383 4.37 6.29 5.24
CA GLU A 383 4.89 5.43 6.31
C GLU A 383 3.73 4.97 7.18
N ILE A 384 2.95 5.87 7.75
CA ILE A 384 1.92 5.53 8.75
C ILE A 384 0.64 4.89 8.17
N THR A 385 0.41 4.97 6.85
CA THR A 385 -0.76 4.38 6.16
C THR A 385 -0.55 2.91 5.77
N HIS A 386 -0.09 2.08 6.71
CA HIS A 386 0.15 0.67 6.45
C HIS A 386 -1.14 -0.06 6.06
N GLY A 387 -1.09 -0.85 4.98
CA GLY A 387 -2.24 -1.63 4.51
C GLY A 387 -3.34 -0.83 3.82
N PHE A 388 -3.19 0.49 3.65
CA PHE A 388 -4.14 1.29 2.88
C PHE A 388 -4.05 0.94 1.39
N VAL A 389 -5.19 0.70 0.75
CA VAL A 389 -5.29 0.55 -0.71
C VAL A 389 -5.50 1.91 -1.39
N GLY A 390 -5.48 1.93 -2.73
CA GLY A 390 -5.69 3.16 -3.50
C GLY A 390 -6.99 3.88 -3.13
N ALA A 391 -8.08 3.14 -2.99
CA ALA A 391 -9.37 3.68 -2.55
C ALA A 391 -9.34 4.23 -1.11
N ASP A 392 -8.56 3.64 -0.21
CA ASP A 392 -8.43 4.13 1.17
C ASP A 392 -7.62 5.44 1.21
N LEU A 393 -6.56 5.54 0.40
CA LEU A 393 -5.76 6.77 0.28
C LEU A 393 -6.54 7.89 -0.40
N GLU A 394 -7.40 7.56 -1.36
CA GLU A 394 -8.39 8.48 -1.93
C GLU A 394 -9.37 8.97 -0.86
N ALA A 395 -9.92 8.05 -0.06
CA ALA A 395 -10.83 8.36 1.03
C ALA A 395 -10.15 9.24 2.09
N LEU A 396 -8.89 8.93 2.47
CA LEU A 396 -8.08 9.72 3.39
C LEU A 396 -7.89 11.15 2.89
N SER A 397 -7.53 11.31 1.61
CA SER A 397 -7.34 12.63 0.99
C SER A 397 -8.66 13.41 0.96
N ARG A 398 -9.76 12.73 0.61
CA ARG A 398 -11.10 13.33 0.60
C ARG A 398 -11.56 13.74 2.00
N GLU A 399 -11.24 12.94 3.01
CA GLU A 399 -11.61 13.21 4.39
C GLU A 399 -10.79 14.37 4.98
N ALA A 400 -9.49 14.46 4.69
CA ALA A 400 -8.67 15.62 5.07
C ALA A 400 -9.23 16.94 4.51
N ALA A 401 -9.69 16.91 3.25
CA ALA A 401 -10.38 18.06 2.66
C ALA A 401 -11.73 18.36 3.34
N MET A 402 -12.48 17.34 3.77
CA MET A 402 -13.73 17.53 4.51
C MET A 402 -13.52 18.06 5.91
N VAL A 403 -12.48 17.63 6.64
CA VAL A 403 -12.10 18.21 7.93
C VAL A 403 -11.78 19.70 7.78
N THR A 404 -11.02 20.06 6.75
CA THR A 404 -10.72 21.47 6.42
C THR A 404 -12.01 22.26 6.15
N LEU A 405 -12.93 21.69 5.37
CA LEU A 405 -14.23 22.30 5.09
C LEU A 405 -15.08 22.44 6.36
N ARG A 406 -15.12 21.43 7.24
CA ARG A 406 -15.84 21.46 8.52
C ARG A 406 -15.37 22.60 9.43
N LYS A 407 -14.07 22.93 9.41
CA LYS A 407 -13.51 24.07 10.18
C LYS A 407 -14.00 25.44 9.68
N ILE A 408 -14.28 25.55 8.38
CA ILE A 408 -14.64 26.82 7.72
C ILE A 408 -16.15 26.96 7.53
N PHE A 409 -16.88 25.84 7.52
CA PHE A 409 -18.34 25.75 7.43
C PHE A 409 -19.11 26.74 8.33
N PRO A 410 -18.69 27.01 9.59
CA PRO A 410 -19.38 27.98 10.45
C PRO A 410 -19.30 29.43 9.98
N ASN A 411 -18.33 29.76 9.11
CA ASN A 411 -18.07 31.11 8.64
C ASN A 411 -18.59 31.37 7.21
N ILE A 412 -19.19 30.37 6.56
CA ILE A 412 -19.74 30.49 5.20
C ILE A 412 -21.24 30.77 5.29
N ASP A 413 -21.70 31.84 4.63
CA ASP A 413 -23.12 32.14 4.49
C ASP A 413 -23.75 31.28 3.38
N PHE A 414 -24.66 30.37 3.75
CA PHE A 414 -25.37 29.49 2.82
C PHE A 414 -26.39 30.20 1.92
N GLN A 415 -26.65 31.49 2.13
CA GLN A 415 -27.52 32.29 1.27
C GLN A 415 -26.82 32.80 0.00
N MET A 416 -25.49 32.70 -0.09
CA MET A 416 -24.75 33.08 -1.30
C MET A 416 -24.76 31.95 -2.35
N GLU A 417 -25.10 32.27 -3.61
CA GLU A 417 -25.02 31.31 -4.73
C GLU A 417 -23.57 30.90 -5.05
N GLU A 418 -22.59 31.77 -4.77
CA GLU A 418 -21.16 31.53 -4.98
C GLU A 418 -20.32 32.12 -3.83
N ILE A 419 -19.28 31.40 -3.41
CA ILE A 419 -18.34 31.85 -2.37
C ILE A 419 -17.33 32.84 -2.98
N PRO A 420 -17.03 33.98 -2.34
CA PRO A 420 -16.02 34.92 -2.81
C PRO A 420 -14.65 34.27 -3.04
N TYR A 421 -13.98 34.67 -4.13
CA TYR A 421 -12.69 34.09 -4.54
C TYR A 421 -11.58 34.24 -3.48
N GLU A 422 -11.57 35.36 -2.75
CA GLU A 422 -10.58 35.62 -1.70
C GLU A 422 -10.67 34.62 -0.54
N ASP A 423 -11.88 34.12 -0.23
CA ASP A 423 -12.08 33.13 0.82
C ASP A 423 -11.75 31.72 0.33
N LEU A 424 -11.96 31.43 -0.95
CA LEU A 424 -11.51 30.19 -1.57
C LEU A 424 -9.98 30.08 -1.61
N MET A 425 -9.26 31.17 -1.80
CA MET A 425 -7.79 31.17 -1.80
C MET A 425 -7.17 30.96 -0.40
N LYS A 426 -7.93 31.17 0.68
CA LYS A 426 -7.44 30.89 2.04
C LYS A 426 -7.48 29.40 2.39
N LEU A 427 -8.21 28.58 1.62
CA LEU A 427 -8.36 27.14 1.86
C LEU A 427 -7.04 26.41 1.63
N HIS A 428 -6.44 25.92 2.70
CA HIS A 428 -5.29 25.02 2.66
C HIS A 428 -5.54 23.83 3.57
N VAL A 429 -5.19 22.64 3.09
CA VAL A 429 -5.22 21.40 3.87
C VAL A 429 -3.88 21.27 4.59
N THR A 430 -3.95 21.16 5.91
CA THR A 430 -2.78 21.07 6.80
C THR A 430 -2.47 19.61 7.17
N MET A 431 -1.29 19.36 7.74
CA MET A 431 -0.92 18.02 8.20
C MET A 431 -1.88 17.53 9.31
N ASP A 432 -2.34 18.44 10.17
CA ASP A 432 -3.32 18.11 11.23
C ASP A 432 -4.65 17.61 10.66
N ASP A 433 -5.08 18.11 9.50
CA ASP A 433 -6.30 17.63 8.83
C ASP A 433 -6.15 16.18 8.36
N PHE A 434 -4.98 15.79 7.86
CA PHE A 434 -4.67 14.40 7.54
C PHE A 434 -4.60 13.51 8.77
N MET A 435 -4.03 14.01 9.87
CA MET A 435 -3.95 13.27 11.13
C MET A 435 -5.33 13.05 11.75
N GLU A 436 -6.25 14.02 11.61
CA GLU A 436 -7.65 13.85 12.03
C GLU A 436 -8.39 12.87 11.11
N ALA A 437 -8.19 12.98 9.80
CA ALA A 437 -8.78 12.06 8.83
C ALA A 437 -8.36 10.59 9.06
N LEU A 438 -7.12 10.34 9.48
CA LEU A 438 -6.64 9.00 9.83
C LEU A 438 -7.39 8.36 11.00
N LYS A 439 -8.06 9.15 11.86
CA LYS A 439 -8.87 8.61 12.96
C LYS A 439 -10.22 8.08 12.48
N GLU A 440 -10.75 8.60 11.37
CA GLU A 440 -12.04 8.19 10.80
C GLU A 440 -11.88 7.14 9.68
N VAL A 441 -10.78 7.16 8.93
CA VAL A 441 -10.57 6.26 7.79
C VAL A 441 -9.85 4.97 8.23
N GLU A 442 -10.58 3.85 8.19
CA GLU A 442 -10.02 2.52 8.39
C GLU A 442 -9.53 1.89 7.08
N PRO A 443 -8.39 1.17 7.08
CA PRO A 443 -7.89 0.46 5.91
C PRO A 443 -8.78 -0.73 5.52
N SER A 444 -9.14 -0.80 4.24
CA SER A 444 -9.98 -1.86 3.68
C SER A 444 -9.26 -3.21 3.61
N ALA A 445 -7.94 -3.24 3.40
CA ALA A 445 -7.20 -4.50 3.31
C ALA A 445 -6.98 -5.18 4.68
N ILE A 446 -6.95 -4.40 5.77
CA ILE A 446 -6.84 -4.94 7.14
C ILE A 446 -8.08 -5.75 7.53
N ARG A 447 -9.22 -5.56 6.84
CA ARG A 447 -10.42 -6.38 7.03
C ARG A 447 -10.25 -7.84 6.57
N GLU A 448 -9.25 -8.16 5.74
CA GLU A 448 -9.02 -9.52 5.25
C GLU A 448 -7.72 -10.18 5.75
N VAL A 449 -6.64 -9.43 6.00
CA VAL A 449 -5.34 -9.98 6.40
C VAL A 449 -4.80 -9.29 7.66
N PHE A 450 -4.87 -10.01 8.78
CA PHE A 450 -4.24 -9.63 10.04
C PHE A 450 -2.71 -9.71 9.89
N THR A 451 -2.06 -8.61 9.51
CA THR A 451 -0.60 -8.45 9.61
C THR A 451 -0.31 -7.07 10.18
N GLU A 452 0.11 -7.04 11.44
CA GLU A 452 0.65 -5.84 12.07
C GLU A 452 2.18 -5.84 11.86
N ILE A 453 2.82 -4.69 11.80
CA ILE A 453 4.27 -4.60 12.07
C ILE A 453 4.34 -3.96 13.46
N PRO A 454 4.84 -4.67 14.48
CA PRO A 454 4.93 -4.10 15.82
C PRO A 454 5.92 -2.93 15.86
N ASP A 455 5.64 -1.90 16.67
CA ASP A 455 6.56 -0.75 16.86
C ASP A 455 7.67 -1.00 17.90
N VAL A 456 7.76 -2.21 18.44
CA VAL A 456 8.69 -2.56 19.53
C VAL A 456 10.08 -2.81 18.95
N LYS A 457 11.13 -2.17 19.47
CA LYS A 457 12.52 -2.40 19.04
C LYS A 457 13.29 -3.28 20.01
N TRP A 458 14.47 -3.78 19.60
CA TRP A 458 15.37 -4.51 20.50
C TRP A 458 15.81 -3.72 21.74
N SER A 459 15.82 -2.39 21.64
CA SER A 459 16.12 -1.46 22.72
C SER A 459 15.04 -1.43 23.81
N ASP A 460 13.82 -1.86 23.47
CA ASP A 460 12.68 -1.84 24.38
C ASP A 460 12.51 -3.17 25.14
N VAL A 461 13.41 -4.13 24.89
CA VAL A 461 13.51 -5.40 25.63
C VAL A 461 14.79 -5.37 26.46
N GLY A 462 14.70 -5.43 27.79
CA GLY A 462 15.89 -5.51 28.66
C GLY A 462 16.51 -6.91 28.70
N GLY A 463 17.84 -7.01 28.64
CA GLY A 463 18.61 -8.25 28.79
C GLY A 463 18.45 -9.28 27.67
N LEU A 464 18.54 -10.56 28.06
CA LEU A 464 18.38 -11.75 27.20
C LEU A 464 19.35 -11.78 25.99
N ALA A 465 20.61 -11.37 26.17
CA ALA A 465 21.58 -11.26 25.09
C ALA A 465 21.73 -12.55 24.25
N GLU A 466 21.75 -13.71 24.91
CA GLU A 466 21.85 -15.01 24.26
C GLU A 466 20.62 -15.32 23.39
N VAL A 467 19.42 -15.11 23.92
CA VAL A 467 18.16 -15.34 23.21
C VAL A 467 18.04 -14.39 22.01
N LYS A 468 18.40 -13.12 22.19
CA LYS A 468 18.45 -12.13 21.10
C LYS A 468 19.44 -12.53 20.01
N ARG A 469 20.60 -13.10 20.37
CA ARG A 469 21.59 -13.59 19.40
C ARG A 469 21.01 -14.71 18.54
N VAL A 470 20.43 -15.73 19.17
CA VAL A 470 19.82 -16.86 18.44
C VAL A 470 18.68 -16.41 17.53
N LEU A 471 17.82 -15.50 17.98
CA LEU A 471 16.72 -14.97 17.17
C LEU A 471 17.21 -14.19 15.94
N ARG A 472 18.29 -13.41 16.05
CA ARG A 472 18.91 -12.75 14.89
C ARG A 472 19.49 -13.76 13.91
N GLU A 473 20.20 -14.77 14.40
CA GLU A 473 20.82 -15.80 13.56
C GLU A 473 19.77 -16.65 12.81
N THR A 474 18.63 -16.90 13.43
CA THR A 474 17.58 -17.79 12.90
C THR A 474 16.55 -17.09 12.01
N ILE A 475 16.31 -15.81 12.22
CA ILE A 475 15.27 -15.05 11.49
C ILE A 475 15.89 -14.00 10.57
N GLU A 476 16.80 -13.17 11.09
CA GLU A 476 17.35 -12.03 10.35
C GLU A 476 18.35 -12.49 9.27
N TRP A 477 19.23 -13.45 9.60
CA TRP A 477 20.27 -13.90 8.67
C TRP A 477 19.74 -14.63 7.44
N PRO A 478 18.74 -15.53 7.51
CA PRO A 478 18.16 -16.14 6.31
C PRO A 478 17.53 -15.11 5.37
N LEU A 479 16.94 -14.05 5.92
CA LEU A 479 16.32 -12.98 5.14
C LEU A 479 17.37 -12.07 4.49
N LYS A 480 18.41 -11.65 5.23
CA LYS A 480 19.47 -10.76 4.72
C LYS A 480 20.49 -11.48 3.83
N TYR A 481 20.84 -12.72 4.17
CA TYR A 481 21.94 -13.47 3.55
C TYR A 481 21.47 -14.75 2.84
N GLY A 482 20.24 -14.79 2.31
CA GLY A 482 19.67 -16.00 1.68
C GLY A 482 20.55 -16.68 0.62
N LYS A 483 21.31 -15.91 -0.18
CA LYS A 483 22.27 -16.45 -1.16
C LYS A 483 23.38 -17.29 -0.52
N LEU A 484 23.80 -16.92 0.70
CA LEU A 484 24.85 -17.61 1.44
C LEU A 484 24.34 -18.96 1.98
N PHE A 485 23.08 -19.01 2.42
CA PHE A 485 22.39 -20.25 2.81
C PHE A 485 22.22 -21.21 1.61
N GLU A 486 21.85 -20.67 0.44
CA GLU A 486 21.77 -21.48 -0.80
C GLU A 486 23.13 -22.05 -1.20
N HIS A 487 24.19 -21.24 -1.13
CA HIS A 487 25.55 -21.70 -1.44
C HIS A 487 26.06 -22.73 -0.42
N ALA A 488 25.74 -22.56 0.86
CA ALA A 488 26.07 -23.49 1.93
C ALA A 488 25.20 -24.76 1.92
N LYS A 489 24.15 -24.82 1.09
CA LYS A 489 23.15 -25.91 1.03
C LYS A 489 22.53 -26.23 2.39
N THR A 490 22.32 -25.19 3.19
CA THR A 490 21.72 -25.27 4.52
C THR A 490 20.36 -24.59 4.51
N SER A 491 19.35 -25.28 5.04
CA SER A 491 18.01 -24.72 5.22
C SER A 491 17.91 -23.93 6.53
N PRO A 492 17.23 -22.77 6.54
CA PRO A 492 16.92 -22.08 7.77
C PRO A 492 15.94 -22.91 8.63
N SER A 493 16.04 -22.75 9.94
CA SER A 493 15.12 -23.38 10.90
C SER A 493 13.71 -22.81 10.75
N LYS A 494 12.68 -23.65 10.90
CA LYS A 494 11.29 -23.27 10.60
C LYS A 494 10.51 -22.83 11.83
N GLY A 495 10.81 -23.44 12.97
CA GLY A 495 10.07 -23.24 14.22
C GLY A 495 10.98 -22.88 15.37
N ILE A 496 10.60 -21.84 16.11
CA ILE A 496 11.23 -21.43 17.37
C ILE A 496 10.17 -21.44 18.46
N LEU A 497 10.43 -22.14 19.56
CA LEU A 497 9.56 -22.19 20.74
C LEU A 497 10.21 -21.42 21.89
N LEU A 498 9.56 -20.35 22.34
CA LEU A 498 9.90 -19.59 23.54
C LEU A 498 9.15 -20.16 24.74
N PHE A 499 9.86 -20.53 25.81
CA PHE A 499 9.24 -21.01 27.05
C PHE A 499 9.80 -20.36 28.31
N GLY A 500 9.12 -20.52 29.45
CA GLY A 500 9.53 -19.98 30.76
C GLY A 500 8.38 -19.32 31.52
N PRO A 501 8.63 -18.72 32.70
CA PRO A 501 7.58 -18.17 33.56
C PRO A 501 6.74 -17.08 32.88
N PRO A 502 5.46 -16.91 33.28
CA PRO A 502 4.62 -15.83 32.80
C PRO A 502 5.23 -14.47 33.17
N GLY A 503 5.03 -13.46 32.32
CA GLY A 503 5.52 -12.09 32.58
C GLY A 503 7.01 -11.85 32.26
N THR A 504 7.70 -12.82 31.66
CA THR A 504 9.10 -12.69 31.19
C THR A 504 9.25 -11.98 29.83
N GLY A 505 8.16 -11.53 29.21
CA GLY A 505 8.20 -10.74 27.98
C GLY A 505 8.29 -11.55 26.67
N LYS A 506 7.81 -12.81 26.63
CA LYS A 506 7.82 -13.65 25.41
C LYS A 506 7.13 -12.98 24.22
N THR A 507 5.95 -12.42 24.44
CA THR A 507 5.18 -11.67 23.44
C THR A 507 5.90 -10.39 23.00
N LEU A 508 6.55 -9.68 23.93
CA LEU A 508 7.34 -8.47 23.63
C LEU A 508 8.57 -8.81 22.77
N LEU A 509 9.25 -9.91 23.07
CA LEU A 509 10.40 -10.40 22.32
C LEU A 509 10.02 -10.77 20.88
N ALA A 510 8.90 -11.48 20.71
CA ALA A 510 8.38 -11.83 19.38
C ALA A 510 8.05 -10.59 18.54
N LYS A 511 7.44 -9.58 19.17
CA LYS A 511 7.15 -8.30 18.53
C LYS A 511 8.42 -7.55 18.14
N ALA A 512 9.42 -7.53 19.00
CA ALA A 512 10.71 -6.87 18.74
C ALA A 512 11.46 -7.48 17.55
N VAL A 513 11.46 -8.81 17.44
CA VAL A 513 12.07 -9.52 16.31
C VAL A 513 11.41 -9.16 14.99
N ALA A 514 10.08 -9.08 14.98
CA ALA A 514 9.32 -8.80 13.77
C ALA A 514 9.54 -7.35 13.29
N SER A 515 9.57 -6.39 14.21
CA SER A 515 9.86 -4.98 13.92
C SER A 515 11.24 -4.80 13.31
N GLU A 516 12.29 -5.36 13.93
CA GLU A 516 13.67 -5.21 13.45
C GLU A 516 13.90 -5.92 12.10
N SER A 517 13.22 -7.04 11.89
CA SER A 517 13.34 -7.80 10.65
C SER A 517 12.53 -7.20 9.50
N GLU A 518 11.71 -6.16 9.76
CA GLU A 518 10.81 -5.52 8.80
C GLU A 518 9.91 -6.52 8.04
N VAL A 519 9.46 -7.58 8.74
CA VAL A 519 8.61 -8.63 8.17
C VAL A 519 7.19 -8.57 8.71
N ASN A 520 6.25 -9.08 7.92
CA ASN A 520 4.84 -9.15 8.32
C ASN A 520 4.68 -10.02 9.57
N PHE A 521 3.97 -9.54 10.60
CA PHE A 521 3.74 -10.29 11.84
C PHE A 521 2.29 -10.70 11.98
N ILE A 522 2.04 -12.01 12.05
CA ILE A 522 0.71 -12.59 12.26
C ILE A 522 0.66 -13.12 13.69
N SER A 523 0.03 -12.38 14.59
CA SER A 523 -0.18 -12.83 15.97
C SER A 523 -1.47 -13.62 16.08
N VAL A 524 -1.38 -14.85 16.59
CA VAL A 524 -2.52 -15.72 16.88
C VAL A 524 -2.46 -16.13 18.35
N LYS A 525 -3.47 -15.71 19.12
CA LYS A 525 -3.61 -16.14 20.52
C LYS A 525 -4.33 -17.48 20.54
N GLY A 526 -3.85 -18.43 21.32
CA GLY A 526 -4.40 -19.77 21.33
C GLY A 526 -5.92 -19.87 21.59
N PRO A 527 -6.48 -19.14 22.57
CA PRO A 527 -7.93 -19.08 22.79
C PRO A 527 -8.75 -18.51 21.62
N GLU A 528 -8.16 -17.69 20.74
CA GLU A 528 -8.87 -17.11 19.60
C GLU A 528 -9.21 -18.14 18.52
N ILE A 529 -8.36 -19.15 18.31
CA ILE A 529 -8.61 -20.21 17.33
C ILE A 529 -9.82 -21.05 17.76
N LEU A 530 -9.95 -21.30 19.07
CA LEU A 530 -11.02 -22.11 19.64
C LEU A 530 -12.37 -21.35 19.69
N SER A 531 -12.34 -20.04 19.87
CA SER A 531 -13.55 -19.21 20.04
C SER A 531 -14.11 -18.64 18.74
N LYS A 532 -13.27 -18.19 17.80
CA LYS A 532 -13.72 -17.62 16.51
C LYS A 532 -14.34 -18.67 15.58
N TRP A 533 -13.97 -19.95 15.76
CA TRP A 533 -14.34 -21.04 14.86
C TRP A 533 -15.02 -22.17 15.64
N VAL A 534 -16.24 -21.91 16.11
CA VAL A 534 -17.06 -22.91 16.80
C VAL A 534 -17.44 -24.01 15.80
N GLY A 535 -16.80 -25.17 15.92
CA GLY A 535 -17.09 -26.37 15.10
C GLY A 535 -16.16 -26.61 13.91
N GLU A 536 -15.30 -25.66 13.54
CA GLU A 536 -14.36 -25.78 12.40
C GLU A 536 -12.95 -25.20 12.68
N SER A 537 -12.42 -25.38 13.89
CA SER A 537 -11.10 -24.84 14.29
C SER A 537 -9.93 -25.30 13.39
N GLU A 538 -10.07 -26.43 12.67
CA GLU A 538 -9.12 -26.89 11.65
C GLU A 538 -9.02 -25.94 10.45
N LYS A 539 -10.15 -25.38 9.98
CA LYS A 539 -10.14 -24.41 8.88
C LYS A 539 -9.46 -23.13 9.30
N GLY A 540 -9.64 -22.70 10.55
CA GLY A 540 -8.97 -21.53 11.11
C GLY A 540 -7.45 -21.62 11.04
N ILE A 541 -6.87 -22.77 11.39
CA ILE A 541 -5.42 -23.00 11.25
C ILE A 541 -4.99 -22.95 9.78
N ARG A 542 -5.72 -23.64 8.89
CA ARG A 542 -5.41 -23.63 7.46
C ARG A 542 -5.47 -22.22 6.87
N GLU A 543 -6.43 -21.40 7.29
CA GLU A 543 -6.56 -20.01 6.88
C GLU A 543 -5.41 -19.15 7.38
N VAL A 544 -4.98 -19.30 8.65
CA VAL A 544 -3.81 -18.59 9.20
C VAL A 544 -2.56 -18.88 8.36
N PHE A 545 -2.26 -20.16 8.13
CA PHE A 545 -1.10 -20.53 7.30
C PHE A 545 -1.28 -20.09 5.84
N LYS A 546 -2.49 -20.13 5.29
CA LYS A 546 -2.76 -19.61 3.93
C LYS A 546 -2.50 -18.10 3.84
N LYS A 547 -2.93 -17.33 4.84
CA LYS A 547 -2.66 -15.88 4.92
C LYS A 547 -1.17 -15.61 5.06
N ALA A 548 -0.47 -16.38 5.89
CA ALA A 548 0.98 -16.29 6.02
C ALA A 548 1.72 -16.57 4.70
N LYS A 549 1.25 -17.57 3.93
CA LYS A 549 1.80 -17.88 2.60
C LYS A 549 1.61 -16.73 1.61
N GLN A 550 0.48 -16.04 1.67
CA GLN A 550 0.21 -14.85 0.85
C GLN A 550 1.05 -13.64 1.30
N ALA A 551 1.37 -13.54 2.58
CA ALA A 551 2.11 -12.43 3.18
C ALA A 551 3.64 -12.68 3.31
N SER A 552 4.21 -13.68 2.62
CA SER A 552 5.64 -14.00 2.70
C SER A 552 6.51 -12.85 2.15
N PRO A 553 7.60 -12.44 2.83
CA PRO A 553 8.16 -13.00 4.07
C PRO A 553 7.38 -12.58 5.33
N CYS A 554 7.08 -13.54 6.20
CA CYS A 554 6.31 -13.29 7.43
C CYS A 554 6.74 -14.16 8.62
N ILE A 555 6.43 -13.67 9.83
CA ILE A 555 6.53 -14.40 11.09
C ILE A 555 5.12 -14.69 11.58
N ILE A 556 4.82 -15.98 11.82
CA ILE A 556 3.59 -16.41 12.48
C ILE A 556 3.90 -16.60 13.95
N PHE A 557 3.28 -15.81 14.83
CA PHE A 557 3.44 -15.89 16.27
C PHE A 557 2.23 -16.55 16.94
N PHE A 558 2.42 -17.73 17.52
CA PHE A 558 1.42 -18.41 18.33
C PHE A 558 1.68 -18.14 19.82
N ASP A 559 0.86 -17.29 20.43
CA ASP A 559 0.90 -17.04 21.87
C ASP A 559 0.01 -18.06 22.60
N GLU A 560 0.46 -18.52 23.77
CA GLU A 560 -0.21 -19.56 24.57
C GLU A 560 -0.52 -20.83 23.74
N ILE A 561 0.46 -21.33 22.99
CA ILE A 561 0.28 -22.51 22.12
C ILE A 561 -0.17 -23.76 22.88
N ASP A 562 0.13 -23.83 24.18
CA ASP A 562 -0.33 -24.88 25.10
C ASP A 562 -1.85 -24.98 25.23
N SER A 563 -2.59 -23.90 24.92
CA SER A 563 -4.05 -23.93 24.85
C SER A 563 -4.61 -24.61 23.59
N ILE A 564 -3.84 -24.62 22.49
CA ILE A 564 -4.23 -25.27 21.22
C ILE A 564 -3.69 -26.71 21.15
N VAL A 565 -2.50 -26.96 21.72
CA VAL A 565 -1.77 -28.23 21.58
C VAL A 565 -1.40 -28.84 22.94
N PRO A 566 -2.39 -29.28 23.73
CA PRO A 566 -2.11 -30.03 24.95
C PRO A 566 -1.58 -31.44 24.63
N ARG A 567 -0.94 -32.06 25.62
CA ARG A 567 -0.38 -33.41 25.52
C ARG A 567 -1.46 -34.46 25.20
N ARG A 568 -1.25 -35.25 24.14
CA ARG A 568 -2.17 -36.33 23.74
C ARG A 568 -2.42 -37.31 24.90
N GLY A 569 -3.68 -37.65 25.14
CA GLY A 569 -4.07 -38.66 26.11
C GLY A 569 -4.32 -38.17 27.54
N SER A 570 -4.35 -36.86 27.80
CA SER A 570 -5.03 -36.35 29.00
C SER A 570 -6.53 -36.63 28.89
N GLU A 571 -7.18 -37.21 29.91
CA GLU A 571 -8.59 -37.63 29.92
C GLU A 571 -9.63 -36.53 29.53
N ALA A 572 -9.19 -35.28 29.37
CA ALA A 572 -10.00 -34.13 28.97
C ALA A 572 -9.84 -33.70 27.48
N ALA A 573 -9.01 -34.37 26.67
CA ALA A 573 -8.79 -33.97 25.28
C ALA A 573 -9.93 -34.46 24.36
N SER A 574 -10.78 -33.52 23.93
CA SER A 574 -11.84 -33.77 22.95
C SER A 574 -11.26 -34.19 21.59
N HIS A 575 -11.93 -35.11 20.87
CA HIS A 575 -11.60 -35.52 19.48
C HIS A 575 -11.45 -34.35 18.48
N VAL A 576 -11.88 -33.14 18.86
CA VAL A 576 -11.67 -31.90 18.09
C VAL A 576 -10.21 -31.43 18.20
N VAL A 577 -9.61 -31.49 19.40
CA VAL A 577 -8.25 -31.00 19.65
C VAL A 577 -7.22 -31.86 18.91
N ASP A 578 -7.38 -33.18 18.89
CA ASP A 578 -6.48 -34.09 18.16
C ASP A 578 -6.43 -33.81 16.65
N ARG A 579 -7.56 -33.41 16.06
CA ARG A 579 -7.64 -33.05 14.64
C ARG A 579 -7.00 -31.70 14.36
N VAL A 580 -7.19 -30.73 15.25
CA VAL A 580 -6.51 -29.41 15.20
C VAL A 580 -4.99 -29.57 15.28
N ILE A 581 -4.48 -30.42 16.19
CA ILE A 581 -3.05 -30.74 16.28
C ILE A 581 -2.55 -31.38 14.98
N SER A 582 -3.28 -32.35 14.45
CA SER A 582 -2.89 -33.03 13.20
C SER A 582 -2.84 -32.08 12.00
N GLN A 583 -3.82 -31.17 11.89
CA GLN A 583 -3.83 -30.12 10.87
C GLN A 583 -2.65 -29.15 11.06
N PHE A 584 -2.35 -28.72 12.29
CA PHE A 584 -1.22 -27.85 12.60
C PHE A 584 0.12 -28.48 12.22
N LEU A 585 0.33 -29.76 12.54
CA LEU A 585 1.52 -30.51 12.13
C LEU A 585 1.64 -30.60 10.61
N THR A 586 0.52 -30.84 9.91
CA THR A 586 0.49 -30.90 8.45
C THR A 586 0.89 -29.56 7.82
N GLU A 587 0.42 -28.43 8.37
CA GLU A 587 0.81 -27.11 7.88
C GLU A 587 2.28 -26.77 8.20
N LEU A 588 2.79 -27.13 9.39
CA LEU A 588 4.21 -26.96 9.74
C LEU A 588 5.14 -27.75 8.82
N ASP A 589 4.81 -29.01 8.57
CA ASP A 589 5.59 -29.87 7.68
C ASP A 589 5.49 -29.35 6.22
N GLY A 590 4.33 -28.81 5.82
CA GLY A 590 4.08 -28.20 4.50
C GLY A 590 4.74 -26.83 4.26
N ILE A 591 5.36 -26.20 5.26
CA ILE A 591 6.17 -24.98 5.07
C ILE A 591 7.51 -25.28 4.37
N GLU A 592 7.94 -26.54 4.30
CA GLU A 592 9.20 -26.96 3.66
C GLU A 592 9.41 -26.46 2.24
N GLU A 593 8.33 -26.29 1.47
CA GLU A 593 8.40 -25.86 0.06
C GLU A 593 8.50 -24.32 -0.10
N LEU A 594 8.28 -23.55 0.97
CA LEU A 594 8.06 -22.10 0.91
C LEU A 594 9.15 -21.33 1.65
N LYS A 595 10.01 -20.65 0.88
CA LYS A 595 11.06 -19.77 1.41
C LYS A 595 10.43 -18.53 2.06
N GLY A 596 10.81 -18.22 3.32
CA GLY A 596 10.53 -16.93 3.95
C GLY A 596 9.44 -16.90 5.03
N ILE A 597 8.89 -18.04 5.46
CA ILE A 597 7.94 -18.12 6.58
C ILE A 597 8.65 -18.72 7.79
N VAL A 598 8.57 -18.03 8.94
CA VAL A 598 9.07 -18.54 10.23
C VAL A 598 7.93 -18.63 11.22
N VAL A 599 7.84 -19.75 11.95
CA VAL A 599 6.86 -19.95 13.00
C VAL A 599 7.53 -19.75 14.36
N LEU A 600 6.99 -18.83 15.14
CA LEU A 600 7.44 -18.56 16.51
C LEU A 600 6.28 -18.87 17.45
N ALA A 601 6.52 -19.68 18.48
CA ALA A 601 5.50 -20.04 19.46
C ALA A 601 5.95 -19.68 20.86
N ALA A 602 5.03 -19.26 21.72
CA ALA A 602 5.29 -18.99 23.13
C ALA A 602 4.42 -19.87 24.02
N THR A 603 5.02 -20.35 25.11
CA THR A 603 4.32 -21.11 26.15
C THR A 603 4.86 -20.78 27.53
N ASN A 604 4.00 -20.86 28.54
CA ASN A 604 4.45 -20.78 29.92
C ASN A 604 4.88 -22.15 30.48
N ARG A 605 4.49 -23.24 29.81
CA ARG A 605 4.61 -24.61 30.31
C ARG A 605 5.01 -25.57 29.21
N LEU A 606 6.29 -25.95 29.20
CA LEU A 606 6.81 -26.91 28.22
C LEU A 606 6.32 -28.35 28.51
N ASP A 607 5.93 -28.65 29.75
CA ASP A 607 5.54 -30.00 30.21
C ASP A 607 4.19 -30.48 29.63
N ILE A 608 3.34 -29.55 29.21
CA ILE A 608 1.98 -29.83 28.73
C ILE A 608 1.85 -29.83 27.20
N ILE A 609 2.93 -29.55 26.46
CA ILE A 609 2.93 -29.53 25.00
C ILE A 609 3.11 -30.95 24.43
N ASP A 610 2.46 -31.22 23.30
CA ASP A 610 2.66 -32.46 22.54
C ASP A 610 4.13 -32.62 22.08
N GLN A 611 4.75 -33.75 22.44
CA GLN A 611 6.13 -34.07 22.05
C GLN A 611 6.33 -34.15 20.53
N ALA A 612 5.27 -34.34 19.74
CA ALA A 612 5.34 -34.32 18.29
C ALA A 612 5.80 -32.95 17.76
N LEU A 613 5.49 -31.85 18.46
CA LEU A 613 5.93 -30.51 18.09
C LEU A 613 7.42 -30.26 18.34
N LEU A 614 7.98 -30.92 19.36
CA LEU A 614 9.39 -30.77 19.78
C LEU A 614 10.36 -31.61 18.94
N ARG A 615 9.88 -32.30 17.90
CA ARG A 615 10.72 -33.12 17.01
C ARG A 615 11.41 -32.24 15.98
N ALA A 616 12.61 -32.66 15.57
CA ALA A 616 13.39 -32.01 14.53
C ALA A 616 12.58 -31.88 13.22
N GLY A 617 12.67 -30.72 12.57
CA GLY A 617 11.93 -30.34 11.37
C GLY A 617 10.71 -29.43 11.64
N ARG A 618 10.32 -29.26 12.91
CA ARG A 618 9.21 -28.43 13.39
C ARG A 618 9.75 -27.30 14.27
N PHE A 619 9.67 -27.44 15.61
CA PHE A 619 10.35 -26.52 16.54
C PHE A 619 11.77 -27.02 16.78
N ASP A 620 12.71 -26.51 15.99
CA ASP A 620 14.13 -26.90 16.06
C ASP A 620 14.83 -26.23 17.25
N PHE A 621 14.39 -25.01 17.62
CA PHE A 621 14.96 -24.25 18.73
C PHE A 621 13.97 -24.10 19.88
N HIS A 622 14.42 -24.49 21.08
CA HIS A 622 13.70 -24.29 22.33
C HIS A 622 14.46 -23.28 23.19
N LEU A 623 13.94 -22.06 23.30
CA LEU A 623 14.58 -20.96 24.00
C LEU A 623 13.89 -20.70 25.34
N GLU A 624 14.63 -20.93 26.42
CA GLU A 624 14.17 -20.62 27.77
C GLU A 624 14.37 -19.13 28.08
N LEU A 625 13.32 -18.47 28.56
CA LEU A 625 13.41 -17.14 29.17
C LEU A 625 13.48 -17.33 30.69
N PRO A 626 14.67 -17.21 31.30
CA PRO A 626 14.83 -17.36 32.74
C PRO A 626 14.22 -16.16 33.49
N ILE A 627 14.08 -16.33 34.81
CA ILE A 627 13.75 -15.20 35.70
C ILE A 627 14.91 -14.18 35.62
N PRO A 628 14.64 -12.88 35.42
CA PRO A 628 15.66 -11.84 35.30
C PRO A 628 16.63 -11.80 36.49
N ASP A 629 17.93 -11.78 36.21
CA ASP A 629 18.98 -11.48 37.18
C ASP A 629 19.06 -9.97 37.50
N GLU A 630 19.91 -9.59 38.46
CA GLU A 630 20.03 -8.18 38.88
C GLU A 630 20.44 -7.25 37.73
N GLU A 631 21.35 -7.70 36.87
CA GLU A 631 21.79 -6.94 35.68
C GLU A 631 20.65 -6.76 34.68
N THR A 632 19.91 -7.84 34.37
CA THR A 632 18.75 -7.79 33.47
C THR A 632 17.64 -6.92 34.05
N ARG A 633 17.36 -7.00 35.35
CA ARG A 633 16.36 -6.14 36.00
C ARG A 633 16.75 -4.68 35.92
N LEU A 634 18.02 -4.35 36.10
CA LEU A 634 18.52 -2.98 35.93
C LEU A 634 18.31 -2.48 34.50
N GLU A 635 18.54 -3.30 33.49
CA GLU A 635 18.22 -2.95 32.10
C GLU A 635 16.71 -2.74 31.87
N ILE A 636 15.88 -3.63 32.42
CA ILE A 636 14.40 -3.50 32.35
C ILE A 636 13.94 -2.19 33.00
N PHE A 637 14.48 -1.84 34.17
CA PHE A 637 14.19 -0.56 34.82
C PHE A 637 14.61 0.63 33.97
N LYS A 638 15.80 0.61 33.35
CA LYS A 638 16.24 1.68 32.44
C LYS A 638 15.28 1.85 31.25
N VAL A 639 14.80 0.76 30.68
CA VAL A 639 13.83 0.80 29.57
C VAL A 639 12.52 1.47 30.01
N HIS A 640 11.91 1.01 31.11
CA HIS A 640 10.62 1.54 31.57
C HIS A 640 10.68 2.94 32.18
N THR A 641 11.88 3.43 32.53
CA THR A 641 12.10 4.77 33.09
C THR A 641 12.66 5.79 32.10
N ARG A 642 13.05 5.37 30.88
CA ARG A 642 13.70 6.20 29.86
C ARG A 642 12.96 7.50 29.54
N GLU A 643 11.64 7.45 29.47
CA GLU A 643 10.78 8.59 29.08
C GLU A 643 10.09 9.24 30.28
N LYS A 644 10.38 8.77 31.51
CA LYS A 644 9.73 9.28 32.71
C LYS A 644 10.54 10.42 33.32
N PRO A 645 9.90 11.49 33.81
CA PRO A 645 10.59 12.53 34.55
C PRO A 645 10.97 11.98 35.93
N MET A 646 12.25 11.67 36.10
CA MET A 646 12.79 11.07 37.32
C MET A 646 13.51 12.14 38.15
N ALA A 647 13.30 12.13 39.45
CA ALA A 647 14.06 12.97 40.37
C ALA A 647 15.48 12.38 40.59
N ALA A 648 16.42 13.26 40.94
CA ALA A 648 17.83 12.90 41.11
C ALA A 648 18.10 11.93 42.29
N ASP A 649 17.11 11.72 43.16
CA ASP A 649 17.17 10.83 44.32
C ASP A 649 16.91 9.35 43.96
N VAL A 650 16.51 9.04 42.72
CA VAL A 650 16.20 7.67 42.31
C VAL A 650 17.44 6.93 41.81
N ASP A 651 17.86 5.89 42.55
CA ASP A 651 18.91 4.97 42.12
C ASP A 651 18.35 3.65 41.59
N LEU A 652 18.45 3.46 40.27
CA LEU A 652 18.00 2.25 39.58
C LEU A 652 18.78 1.00 40.01
N LYS A 653 20.04 1.12 40.45
CA LYS A 653 20.83 -0.02 40.95
C LYS A 653 20.27 -0.55 42.26
N SER A 654 20.02 0.34 43.22
CA SER A 654 19.37 0.00 44.48
C SER A 654 17.99 -0.66 44.25
N LEU A 655 17.19 -0.14 43.32
CA LEU A 655 15.90 -0.74 42.98
C LEU A 655 16.06 -2.17 42.42
N ALA A 656 16.96 -2.39 41.47
CA ALA A 656 17.19 -3.70 40.88
C ALA A 656 17.67 -4.77 41.89
N GLY A 657 18.48 -4.36 42.88
CA GLY A 657 18.92 -5.22 43.99
C GLY A 657 17.80 -5.53 44.98
N SER A 658 16.82 -4.65 45.14
CA SER A 658 15.67 -4.85 46.04
C SER A 658 14.55 -5.72 45.47
N THR A 659 14.51 -5.88 44.13
CA THR A 659 13.45 -6.58 43.38
C THR A 659 13.82 -8.01 43.00
N ASP A 660 14.45 -8.76 43.89
CA ASP A 660 14.89 -10.11 43.58
C ASP A 660 13.71 -11.07 43.34
N GLY A 661 13.79 -11.83 42.25
CA GLY A 661 12.76 -12.79 41.82
C GLY A 661 11.54 -12.19 41.14
N LEU A 662 11.52 -10.88 40.85
CA LEU A 662 10.45 -10.23 40.08
C LEU A 662 10.69 -10.31 38.57
N VAL A 663 9.62 -10.45 37.79
CA VAL A 663 9.67 -10.53 36.32
C VAL A 663 9.42 -9.16 35.67
N GLY A 664 9.58 -9.08 34.34
CA GLY A 664 9.42 -7.83 33.59
C GLY A 664 8.07 -7.15 33.79
N SER A 665 6.97 -7.93 33.78
CA SER A 665 5.62 -7.39 34.04
C SER A 665 5.42 -6.82 35.44
N ASP A 666 6.14 -7.36 36.43
CA ASP A 666 6.10 -6.86 37.81
C ASP A 666 6.84 -5.53 37.91
N ILE A 667 8.01 -5.42 37.26
CA ILE A 667 8.81 -4.19 37.21
C ILE A 667 8.05 -3.08 36.47
N GLU A 668 7.42 -3.40 35.35
CA GLU A 668 6.53 -2.48 34.64
C GLU A 668 5.39 -1.99 35.56
N SER A 669 4.77 -2.93 36.30
CA SER A 669 3.71 -2.61 37.26
C SER A 669 4.20 -1.72 38.40
N ILE A 670 5.42 -1.93 38.92
CA ILE A 670 6.06 -1.05 39.93
C ILE A 670 6.25 0.34 39.34
N CYS A 671 6.83 0.45 38.15
CA CYS A 671 7.06 1.72 37.49
C CYS A 671 5.75 2.47 37.22
N ARG A 672 4.69 1.77 36.80
CA ARG A 672 3.36 2.35 36.56
C ARG A 672 2.71 2.83 37.86
N LYS A 673 2.78 2.03 38.92
CA LYS A 673 2.26 2.43 40.25
C LYS A 673 3.00 3.64 40.79
N ALA A 674 4.34 3.67 40.72
CA ALA A 674 5.13 4.82 41.14
C ALA A 674 4.72 6.10 40.40
N SER A 675 4.52 6.02 39.08
CA SER A 675 3.99 7.14 38.28
C SER A 675 2.60 7.58 38.75
N MET A 676 1.67 6.64 38.97
CA MET A 676 0.31 6.97 39.42
C MET A 676 0.29 7.60 40.82
N THR A 677 1.15 7.16 41.74
CA THR A 677 1.30 7.76 43.07
C THR A 677 1.85 9.19 42.96
N ALA A 678 2.86 9.41 42.11
CA ALA A 678 3.39 10.75 41.84
C ALA A 678 2.30 11.68 41.25
N ILE A 679 1.52 11.19 40.28
CA ILE A 679 0.42 11.96 39.67
C ILE A 679 -0.64 12.30 40.71
N ARG A 680 -1.03 11.33 41.56
CA ARG A 680 -2.02 11.57 42.63
C ARG A 680 -1.53 12.65 43.59
N GLU A 681 -0.27 12.59 44.03
CA GLU A 681 0.32 13.59 44.92
C GLU A 681 0.39 14.98 44.26
N PHE A 682 0.67 15.04 42.96
CA PHE A 682 0.71 16.30 42.20
C PHE A 682 -0.68 16.94 42.07
N ILE A 683 -1.71 16.14 41.78
CA ILE A 683 -3.11 16.61 41.68
C ILE A 683 -3.61 17.08 43.06
N GLU A 684 -3.34 16.32 44.13
CA GLU A 684 -3.75 16.68 45.50
C GLU A 684 -3.11 17.98 45.99
N LYS A 685 -1.90 18.31 45.51
CA LYS A 685 -1.22 19.58 45.80
C LYS A 685 -1.73 20.75 44.96
N GLY A 686 -2.63 20.52 44.00
CA GLY A 686 -3.16 21.57 43.12
C GLY A 686 -2.12 22.13 42.14
N GLY A 687 -1.15 21.32 41.72
CA GLY A 687 -0.13 21.74 40.77
C GLY A 687 -0.72 21.98 39.38
N GLU A 688 -0.56 23.19 38.84
CA GLU A 688 -0.91 23.53 37.45
C GLU A 688 0.33 23.49 36.52
N ASP A 689 1.54 23.52 37.09
CA ASP A 689 2.79 23.62 36.32
C ASP A 689 3.50 22.27 36.19
N TYR A 690 3.51 21.71 34.97
CA TYR A 690 4.03 20.37 34.68
C TYR A 690 5.56 20.26 34.76
N SER A 691 6.29 21.38 34.81
CA SER A 691 7.75 21.39 34.89
C SER A 691 8.29 20.84 36.21
N ASP A 692 7.51 20.93 37.29
CA ASP A 692 7.91 20.48 38.63
C ASP A 692 7.53 19.01 38.91
N PHE A 693 6.93 18.32 37.93
CA PHE A 693 6.51 16.94 38.07
C PHE A 693 7.70 15.98 37.91
N ALA A 694 8.09 15.33 39.00
CA ALA A 694 9.13 14.29 38.99
C ALA A 694 8.76 13.11 39.89
N ILE A 695 9.12 11.90 39.46
CA ILE A 695 8.93 10.67 40.22
C ILE A 695 10.13 10.50 41.15
N SER A 696 9.87 10.46 42.46
CA SER A 696 10.87 10.36 43.53
C SER A 696 11.04 8.93 44.05
N ASP A 697 12.12 8.69 44.80
CA ASP A 697 12.39 7.37 45.39
C ASP A 697 11.30 6.95 46.39
N LYS A 698 10.64 7.92 47.03
CA LYS A 698 9.49 7.68 47.91
C LYS A 698 8.35 6.97 47.18
N HIS A 699 8.06 7.37 45.94
CA HIS A 699 6.99 6.77 45.13
C HIS A 699 7.31 5.32 44.75
N PHE A 700 8.58 5.02 44.46
CA PHE A 700 9.03 3.65 44.18
C PHE A 700 8.98 2.76 45.42
N LYS A 701 9.37 3.26 46.61
CA LYS A 701 9.26 2.53 47.88
C LYS A 701 7.82 2.16 48.23
N GLU A 702 6.88 3.08 47.98
CA GLU A 702 5.44 2.82 48.18
C GLU A 702 4.90 1.83 47.14
N ALA A 703 5.34 1.91 45.88
CA ALA A 703 4.98 0.92 44.87
C ALA A 703 5.52 -0.50 45.23
N LEU A 704 6.73 -0.58 45.78
CA LEU A 704 7.37 -1.83 46.20
C LEU A 704 6.65 -2.49 47.38
N SER A 705 6.17 -1.73 48.37
CA SER A 705 5.42 -2.30 49.49
C SER A 705 4.11 -2.95 49.02
N VAL A 706 3.37 -2.26 48.14
CA VAL A 706 2.09 -2.75 47.61
C VAL A 706 2.28 -3.99 46.72
N VAL A 707 3.32 -4.04 45.89
CA VAL A 707 3.60 -5.21 45.03
C VAL A 707 4.12 -6.39 45.87
N SER A 708 4.92 -6.13 46.91
CA SER A 708 5.36 -7.17 47.85
C SER A 708 4.20 -7.80 48.63
N ASP A 709 3.12 -7.06 48.88
CA ASP A 709 1.94 -7.58 49.59
C ASP A 709 1.01 -8.38 48.65
N GLN A 710 1.05 -8.13 47.34
CA GLN A 710 0.28 -8.90 46.33
C GLN A 710 0.91 -10.27 46.01
N TYR A 711 2.22 -10.45 46.23
CA TYR A 711 2.93 -11.72 45.99
C TYR A 711 3.66 -12.22 47.26
N PRO A 712 2.94 -12.82 48.23
CA PRO A 712 3.55 -13.29 49.49
C PRO A 712 4.53 -14.48 49.33
N PHE A 713 4.61 -15.09 48.15
CA PHE A 713 5.31 -16.37 47.92
C PHE A 713 6.84 -16.31 48.13
N ASN A 714 7.46 -15.13 48.02
CA ASN A 714 8.93 -14.99 48.17
C ASN A 714 9.42 -14.78 49.62
N ARG A 715 8.52 -14.62 50.61
CA ARG A 715 8.94 -14.57 52.02
C ARG A 715 9.29 -15.95 52.59
N GLY A 716 8.68 -17.02 52.08
CA GLY A 716 8.88 -18.39 52.57
C GLY A 716 10.28 -18.96 52.27
N GLN A 717 10.86 -18.66 51.10
CA GLN A 717 12.19 -19.15 50.72
C GLN A 717 13.36 -18.37 51.38
N ARG A 718 13.11 -17.13 51.84
CA ARG A 718 14.11 -16.35 52.59
C ARG A 718 14.42 -16.91 53.97
N LYS A 719 13.45 -17.59 54.62
CA LYS A 719 13.69 -18.27 55.91
C LYS A 719 14.42 -19.59 55.75
N THR A 720 14.07 -20.40 54.74
CA THR A 720 14.70 -21.71 54.54
C THR A 720 16.15 -21.61 54.04
N LYS A 721 16.52 -20.63 53.21
CA LYS A 721 17.94 -20.45 52.82
C LYS A 721 18.83 -20.02 53.99
N LYS A 722 18.35 -19.19 54.92
CA LYS A 722 19.14 -18.78 56.11
C LYS A 722 19.29 -19.92 57.13
N GLU A 723 18.27 -20.76 57.31
CA GLU A 723 18.33 -21.92 58.21
C GLU A 723 19.18 -23.08 57.65
N VAL A 724 19.22 -23.26 56.31
CA VAL A 724 20.08 -24.28 55.68
C VAL A 724 21.56 -23.87 55.70
N THR A 725 21.87 -22.57 55.62
CA THR A 725 23.27 -22.10 55.75
C THR A 725 23.79 -22.10 57.19
N SER A 726 22.93 -21.94 58.21
CA SER A 726 23.36 -22.00 59.62
C SER A 726 23.47 -23.43 60.16
N ALA A 727 22.70 -24.39 59.61
CA ALA A 727 22.79 -25.81 59.98
C ALA A 727 24.06 -26.49 59.42
N ASN A 728 24.57 -26.05 58.27
CA ASN A 728 25.79 -26.63 57.67
C ASN A 728 27.11 -26.12 58.26
N SER A 729 27.10 -25.00 59.01
CA SER A 729 28.29 -24.49 59.70
C SER A 729 28.50 -25.06 61.11
N ALA A 730 27.52 -25.77 61.69
CA ALA A 730 27.61 -26.35 63.03
C ALA A 730 28.03 -27.83 63.04
N SER A 731 28.13 -28.47 61.87
CA SER A 731 28.45 -29.91 61.73
C SER A 731 29.90 -30.18 61.29
N LEU A 732 30.74 -29.14 61.25
CA LEU A 732 32.16 -29.19 60.88
C LEU A 732 33.00 -28.38 61.88
N ARG A 733 33.00 -28.82 63.14
CA ARG A 733 34.06 -28.57 64.13
C ARG A 733 34.20 -29.73 65.09
#